data_AF-A0A1F9NHK3-F1
#
_entry.id   AF-A0A1F9NHK3-F1
#
_cell.length_a   1.000
_cell.length_b   1.000
_cell.length_c   1.000
_cell.angle_alpha   90.00
_cell.angle_beta   90.00
_cell.angle_gamma   90.00
#
_symmetry.space_group_name_H-M   'P 1'
#
loop_
_entity.id
_entity.type
_entity.pdbx_description
1 polymer ?
#
loop_
_entity_poly.entity_id
_entity_poly.type
_entity_poly.pdbx_seq_one_letter_code
_entity_poly.pdbx_strand_id
1 'polypeptide(L)'
;MIRKRQTVIAGSIFLVTLILMPLLVHFVTPGPAIKARLHSPTQSNFAIYWPSDSGAYSASRVVTDEYAEGESEPFLILPPLPVGGMLRIDPISEKGVVTLHGLTIERFSVVCELKADALAALLVNTVDADVRKTDAGLTINATSADPQLYFKALPAPSAPTSLIALFVLLYLLLFLAGWRFVKDPPNSFKLHFLLGPAVLVLACREYRWPMEIAIPACALLVLAMQHSAAGLASAKLRRPHFQEWLASIQVACFLLLIYGPFWSTLSLNRPFLDSIKESLAKIDMAKGLSESAAVLIKESEERFNRFFLFRNELLEMDANIKIYGMGFSPISKVILGKNGMYFEGYGERKVEEDATAYFDMVTDYMGLIPFSEEQLEAWRICLEERYYWLKQRGIDYIFALAPSKAMIYPENLPDRILKTKQALNRPSRFEQLSSYLKQHSTVPFVDLSEPLRRAKEQALAGGTLSATPLYYRTDFHWTYYGAYVAYRAILEEIRKSYPAYRMEPTPLQDFSIAARHDWAHELFISALGLDPQKNSNDTYLTFMPRAGSVHASISNFGTRGIDDYSLPDPVANNIEGQQFNLRELENPRGEANTIFIVGDSFSEKYFGFFSAHAKKSVAYRSVYRFVTIPYNTYSPQLVIQEMFNMYLLQKPPYNPKEVRRARVAALDGGTGRPLTTAE
;
A
#
# COMPACT_ATOMS: atom_id res chain seq x y z
N MET A 1 -15.72 33.38 48.12
CA MET A 1 -14.65 32.36 48.06
C MET A 1 -15.01 31.12 47.23
N ILE A 2 -16.24 30.62 47.25
CA ILE A 2 -16.64 29.39 46.52
C ILE A 2 -16.71 29.59 44.99
N ARG A 3 -17.14 30.76 44.50
CA ARG A 3 -17.08 31.11 43.05
C ARG A 3 -15.65 31.15 42.50
N LYS A 4 -14.67 31.66 43.26
CA LYS A 4 -13.24 31.62 42.86
C LYS A 4 -12.67 30.20 42.85
N ARG A 5 -13.18 29.28 43.68
CA ARG A 5 -12.76 27.87 43.66
C ARG A 5 -13.34 27.10 42.47
N GLN A 6 -14.58 27.36 42.06
CA GLN A 6 -15.20 26.67 40.91
C GLN A 6 -14.60 27.08 39.56
N THR A 7 -14.20 28.34 39.37
CA THR A 7 -13.48 28.78 38.16
C THR A 7 -12.05 28.24 38.12
N VAL A 8 -11.41 28.06 39.28
CA VAL A 8 -10.12 27.37 39.40
C VAL A 8 -10.28 25.88 39.08
N ILE A 9 -11.39 25.22 39.47
CA ILE A 9 -11.63 23.78 39.21
C ILE A 9 -11.97 23.47 37.74
N ALA A 10 -12.81 24.29 37.09
CA ALA A 10 -13.04 24.17 35.64
C ALA A 10 -11.76 24.50 34.86
N GLY A 11 -11.00 25.50 35.32
CA GLY A 11 -9.66 25.80 34.84
C GLY A 11 -8.69 24.63 35.06
N SER A 12 -8.72 23.93 36.19
CA SER A 12 -7.83 22.81 36.51
C SER A 12 -8.19 21.54 35.74
N ILE A 13 -9.47 21.23 35.53
CA ILE A 13 -9.88 20.08 34.71
C ILE A 13 -9.57 20.37 33.24
N PHE A 14 -9.87 21.58 32.75
CA PHE A 14 -9.52 21.99 31.38
C PHE A 14 -8.01 22.05 31.16
N LEU A 15 -7.22 22.54 32.14
CA LEU A 15 -5.76 22.53 32.13
C LEU A 15 -5.21 21.11 32.27
N VAL A 16 -5.81 20.22 33.05
CA VAL A 16 -5.42 18.80 33.14
C VAL A 16 -5.74 18.05 31.84
N THR A 17 -6.86 18.35 31.17
CA THR A 17 -7.16 17.81 29.83
C THR A 17 -6.24 18.42 28.77
N LEU A 18 -5.89 19.71 28.86
CA LEU A 18 -4.92 20.38 27.98
C LEU A 18 -3.45 20.03 28.29
N ILE A 19 -3.13 19.49 29.46
CA ILE A 19 -1.79 18.98 29.83
C ILE A 19 -1.70 17.48 29.47
N LEU A 20 -2.78 16.71 29.66
CA LEU A 20 -2.86 15.30 29.30
C LEU A 20 -3.04 15.07 27.80
N MET A 21 -3.66 16.00 27.05
CA MET A 21 -3.77 15.88 25.59
C MET A 21 -2.42 15.95 24.89
N PRO A 22 -1.48 16.87 25.20
CA PRO A 22 -0.12 16.85 24.67
C PRO A 22 0.66 15.59 25.06
N LEU A 23 0.36 14.99 26.22
CA LEU A 23 0.94 13.71 26.68
C LEU A 23 0.38 12.52 25.88
N LEU A 24 -0.93 12.46 25.65
CA LEU A 24 -1.60 11.49 24.77
C LEU A 24 -1.20 11.68 23.30
N VAL A 25 -1.06 12.91 22.85
CA VAL A 25 -0.54 13.27 21.53
C VAL A 25 0.95 12.93 21.44
N HIS A 26 1.76 13.08 22.51
CA HIS A 26 3.17 12.63 22.52
C HIS A 26 3.33 11.10 22.38
N PHE A 27 2.32 10.32 22.77
CA PHE A 27 2.30 8.86 22.58
C PHE A 27 1.69 8.43 21.23
N VAL A 28 1.06 9.34 20.48
CA VAL A 28 0.42 9.08 19.17
C VAL A 28 1.11 9.86 18.02
N THR A 29 1.98 10.82 18.32
CA THR A 29 2.93 11.41 17.38
C THR A 29 4.05 10.43 17.04
N PRO A 30 4.75 10.57 15.90
CA PRO A 30 5.94 9.77 15.60
C PRO A 30 6.86 9.80 16.82
N GLY A 31 7.14 8.64 17.40
CA GLY A 31 7.78 8.55 18.72
C GLY A 31 9.13 9.30 18.78
N PRO A 32 9.59 9.68 19.98
CA PRO A 32 10.90 10.31 20.12
C PRO A 32 11.99 9.38 19.58
N ALA A 33 13.06 10.01 19.11
CA ALA A 33 14.19 9.33 18.51
C ALA A 33 14.74 8.21 19.41
N ILE A 34 15.07 7.09 18.78
CA ILE A 34 15.64 5.90 19.39
C ILE A 34 17.15 6.12 19.48
N LYS A 35 17.73 6.04 20.67
CA LYS A 35 19.18 6.10 20.85
C LYS A 35 19.76 4.69 20.67
N ALA A 36 20.71 4.49 19.78
CA ALA A 36 21.34 3.19 19.53
C ALA A 36 22.87 3.24 19.70
N ARG A 37 23.46 2.12 20.15
CA ARG A 37 24.91 1.94 20.35
C ARG A 37 25.29 0.51 19.97
N LEU A 38 26.30 0.33 19.11
CA LEU A 38 26.85 -0.97 18.74
C LEU A 38 28.05 -1.30 19.61
N HIS A 39 28.25 -2.58 19.91
CA HIS A 39 29.43 -3.09 20.63
C HIS A 39 30.24 -3.99 19.70
N SER A 40 31.54 -3.70 19.55
CA SER A 40 32.50 -4.45 18.71
C SER A 40 33.86 -4.56 19.45
N PRO A 41 34.61 -5.66 19.30
CA PRO A 41 35.83 -5.93 20.09
C PRO A 41 37.12 -5.40 19.44
N THR A 42 37.06 -4.91 18.20
CA THR A 42 38.19 -4.37 17.41
C THR A 42 37.71 -3.31 16.42
N GLN A 43 38.61 -2.42 15.95
CA GLN A 43 38.45 -1.32 14.96
C GLN A 43 37.59 -1.68 13.72
N SER A 44 36.31 -1.90 13.92
CA SER A 44 35.37 -2.39 12.93
C SER A 44 34.28 -1.35 12.78
N ASN A 45 34.27 -0.68 11.65
CA ASN A 45 33.32 0.37 11.37
C ASN A 45 31.99 -0.26 10.94
N PHE A 46 30.88 0.24 11.46
CA PHE A 46 29.55 -0.18 11.05
C PHE A 46 28.72 1.06 10.65
N ALA A 47 27.94 0.92 9.59
CA ALA A 47 26.90 1.87 9.22
C ALA A 47 25.54 1.31 9.62
N ILE A 48 24.72 2.13 10.27
CA ILE A 48 23.32 1.78 10.56
C ILE A 48 22.44 2.53 9.59
N TYR A 49 21.49 1.84 8.98
CA TYR A 49 20.50 2.42 8.10
C TYR A 49 19.10 2.13 8.65
N TRP A 50 18.24 3.13 8.58
CA TRP A 50 16.84 2.98 8.95
C TRP A 50 15.94 3.28 7.74
N PRO A 51 14.81 2.59 7.60
CA PRO A 51 13.83 2.88 6.58
C PRO A 51 13.12 4.19 6.93
N SER A 52 13.08 5.11 5.97
CA SER A 52 12.19 6.27 5.98
C SER A 52 10.74 5.84 5.75
N ASP A 53 9.78 6.75 5.96
CA ASP A 53 8.35 6.53 5.67
C ASP A 53 8.09 6.16 4.19
N SER A 54 9.07 6.41 3.30
CA SER A 54 9.03 6.03 1.88
C SER A 54 9.77 4.71 1.56
N GLY A 55 10.21 3.96 2.57
CA GLY A 55 10.94 2.68 2.42
C GLY A 55 12.40 2.82 1.96
N ALA A 56 12.88 4.04 1.71
CA ALA A 56 14.27 4.32 1.39
C ALA A 56 15.11 4.30 2.68
N TYR A 57 16.25 3.62 2.65
CA TYR A 57 17.18 3.58 3.78
C TYR A 57 17.99 4.87 3.85
N SER A 58 17.80 5.66 4.90
CA SER A 58 18.64 6.82 5.17
C SER A 58 19.88 6.37 5.95
N ALA A 59 21.07 6.80 5.49
CA ALA A 59 22.33 6.45 6.14
C ALA A 59 22.51 7.17 7.48
N SER A 60 22.90 6.44 8.53
CA SER A 60 23.48 7.07 9.72
C SER A 60 24.92 7.49 9.46
N ARG A 61 25.40 8.41 10.30
CA ARG A 61 26.83 8.67 10.51
C ARG A 61 27.57 7.36 10.76
N VAL A 62 28.75 7.20 10.17
CA VAL A 62 29.67 6.06 10.41
C VAL A 62 30.09 6.07 11.88
N VAL A 63 29.99 4.91 12.56
CA VAL A 63 30.58 4.75 13.90
C VAL A 63 32.04 4.36 13.70
N THR A 64 32.95 5.29 14.02
CA THR A 64 34.39 5.06 14.05
C THR A 64 34.87 4.93 15.49
N ASP A 65 35.64 3.88 15.77
CA ASP A 65 36.18 3.53 17.08
C ASP A 65 37.42 4.37 17.47
N GLU A 66 37.43 5.66 17.15
CA GLU A 66 38.50 6.59 17.57
C GLU A 66 38.01 7.48 18.71
N TYR A 67 38.06 6.98 19.95
CA TYR A 67 37.96 7.81 21.14
C TYR A 67 38.98 7.41 22.19
N ALA A 68 39.57 8.42 22.83
CA ALA A 68 40.53 8.27 23.91
C ALA A 68 39.85 7.72 25.18
N GLU A 69 40.59 6.95 25.99
CA GLU A 69 40.14 6.45 27.30
C GLU A 69 39.52 7.60 28.14
N GLY A 70 38.22 7.51 28.40
CA GLY A 70 37.51 8.44 29.30
C GLY A 70 36.35 9.24 28.69
N GLU A 71 36.13 9.20 27.36
CA GLU A 71 34.94 9.80 26.75
C GLU A 71 33.78 8.80 26.66
N SER A 72 32.57 9.20 27.06
CA SER A 72 31.37 8.38 26.92
C SER A 72 30.89 8.41 25.47
N GLU A 73 30.82 7.24 24.81
CA GLU A 73 30.33 7.08 23.43
C GLU A 73 28.98 7.78 23.18
N PRO A 74 28.85 8.62 22.12
CA PRO A 74 27.59 9.25 21.78
C PRO A 74 26.62 8.21 21.20
N PHE A 75 25.42 8.10 21.79
CA PHE A 75 24.33 7.34 21.19
C PHE A 75 23.95 7.91 19.81
N LEU A 76 23.74 7.02 18.84
CA LEU A 76 23.15 7.38 17.55
C LEU A 76 21.66 7.69 17.74
N ILE A 77 21.22 8.87 17.30
CA ILE A 77 19.82 9.27 17.34
C ILE A 77 19.13 8.80 16.05
N LEU A 78 18.40 7.69 16.13
CA LEU A 78 17.60 7.14 15.04
C LEU A 78 16.18 7.71 15.08
N PRO A 79 15.56 8.08 13.95
CA PRO A 79 14.14 8.44 13.94
C PRO A 79 13.25 7.23 14.26
N PRO A 80 11.97 7.45 14.62
CA PRO A 80 11.04 6.36 14.92
C PRO A 80 10.91 5.39 13.74
N LEU A 81 11.09 4.09 14.01
CA LEU A 81 10.94 3.04 13.00
C LEU A 81 9.45 2.85 12.64
N PRO A 82 9.08 2.80 11.34
CA PRO A 82 7.73 2.44 10.94
C PRO A 82 7.38 1.01 11.35
N VAL A 83 6.09 0.74 11.59
CA VAL A 83 5.60 -0.58 11.98
C VAL A 83 5.93 -1.59 10.88
N GLY A 84 6.77 -2.58 11.18
CA GLY A 84 7.24 -3.58 10.21
C GLY A 84 8.50 -3.21 9.44
N GLY A 85 9.11 -2.04 9.67
CA GLY A 85 10.41 -1.68 9.09
C GLY A 85 11.53 -2.65 9.51
N MET A 86 12.62 -2.74 8.75
CA MET A 86 13.81 -3.52 9.12
C MET A 86 14.97 -2.56 9.36
N LEU A 87 15.70 -2.75 10.46
CA LEU A 87 16.95 -2.03 10.73
C LEU A 87 18.06 -2.69 9.89
N ARG A 88 18.81 -1.90 9.10
CA ARG A 88 19.95 -2.41 8.33
C ARG A 88 21.25 -2.01 9.03
N ILE A 89 22.19 -2.94 9.16
CA ILE A 89 23.51 -2.70 9.77
C ILE A 89 24.55 -3.31 8.84
N ASP A 90 25.47 -2.48 8.36
CA ASP A 90 26.47 -2.92 7.37
C ASP A 90 27.88 -2.76 7.96
N PRO A 91 28.73 -3.79 7.90
CA PRO A 91 30.14 -3.64 8.22
C PRO A 91 30.85 -2.89 7.09
N ILE A 92 31.57 -1.83 7.44
CA ILE A 92 32.41 -1.04 6.54
C ILE A 92 33.81 -1.66 6.57
N SER A 93 34.05 -2.68 5.76
CA SER A 93 35.35 -3.33 5.63
C SER A 93 35.58 -3.80 4.19
N GLU A 94 36.78 -3.56 3.64
CA GLU A 94 37.23 -4.18 2.40
C GLU A 94 37.50 -5.67 2.65
N LYS A 95 36.53 -6.54 2.35
CA LYS A 95 36.62 -8.01 2.40
C LYS A 95 37.34 -8.58 3.64
N GLY A 96 36.56 -8.96 4.66
CA GLY A 96 37.10 -9.61 5.84
C GLY A 96 36.02 -10.15 6.78
N VAL A 97 36.48 -10.78 7.87
CA VAL A 97 35.63 -11.30 8.94
C VAL A 97 35.54 -10.24 10.05
N VAL A 98 34.32 -9.79 10.35
CA VAL A 98 34.01 -8.77 11.38
C VAL A 98 33.08 -9.38 12.44
N THR A 99 33.15 -8.95 13.70
CA THR A 99 32.27 -9.47 14.77
C THR A 99 31.46 -8.38 15.44
N LEU A 100 30.13 -8.55 15.48
CA LEU A 100 29.18 -7.69 16.20
C LEU A 100 28.83 -8.34 17.56
N HIS A 101 29.23 -7.72 18.68
CA HIS A 101 28.99 -8.25 20.04
C HIS A 101 27.57 -7.97 20.54
N GLY A 102 27.04 -6.79 20.24
CA GLY A 102 25.76 -6.36 20.79
C GLY A 102 25.25 -5.03 20.27
N LEU A 103 23.99 -4.75 20.60
CA LEU A 103 23.30 -3.50 20.27
C LEU A 103 22.55 -3.03 21.52
N THR A 104 22.91 -1.87 22.05
CA THR A 104 22.17 -1.20 23.11
C THR A 104 21.25 -0.17 22.51
N ILE A 105 19.98 -0.19 22.92
CA ILE A 105 18.98 0.78 22.49
C ILE A 105 18.31 1.40 23.71
N GLU A 106 18.28 2.73 23.74
CA GLU A 106 17.56 3.52 24.73
C GLU A 106 16.35 4.20 24.08
N ARG A 107 15.17 3.96 24.64
CA ARG A 107 13.92 4.63 24.24
C ARG A 107 13.12 4.99 25.49
N PHE A 108 12.72 6.25 25.64
CA PHE A 108 12.02 6.75 26.83
C PHE A 108 12.75 6.41 28.15
N SER A 109 14.09 6.52 28.17
CA SER A 109 14.93 6.16 29.33
C SER A 109 14.91 4.67 29.73
N VAL A 110 14.31 3.80 28.92
CA VAL A 110 14.44 2.34 29.05
C VAL A 110 15.58 1.88 28.16
N VAL A 111 16.60 1.25 28.77
CA VAL A 111 17.76 0.70 28.08
C VAL A 111 17.56 -0.80 27.86
N CYS A 112 17.60 -1.23 26.61
CA CYS A 112 17.56 -2.63 26.20
C CYS A 112 18.91 -3.00 25.57
N GLU A 113 19.56 -4.05 26.08
CA GLU A 113 20.81 -4.56 25.54
C GLU A 113 20.55 -5.90 24.83
N LEU A 114 20.82 -5.94 23.53
CA LEU A 114 20.67 -7.12 22.70
C LEU A 114 22.05 -7.74 22.51
N LYS A 115 22.22 -8.93 23.06
CA LYS A 115 23.43 -9.75 22.89
C LYS A 115 23.33 -10.60 21.62
N ALA A 116 24.41 -11.28 21.27
CA ALA A 116 24.53 -12.13 20.08
C ALA A 116 23.32 -13.03 19.81
N ASP A 117 22.77 -13.69 20.84
CA ASP A 117 21.61 -14.57 20.75
C ASP A 117 20.34 -13.86 20.28
N ALA A 118 20.08 -12.68 20.86
CA ALA A 118 18.91 -11.88 20.52
C ALA A 118 19.05 -11.25 19.14
N LEU A 119 20.26 -10.79 18.79
CA LEU A 119 20.55 -10.25 17.46
C LEU A 119 20.44 -11.31 16.37
N ALA A 120 20.94 -12.53 16.62
CA ALA A 120 20.84 -13.64 15.67
C ALA A 120 19.37 -14.02 15.42
N ALA A 121 18.53 -13.99 16.45
CA ALA A 121 17.10 -14.25 16.32
C ALA A 121 16.33 -13.14 15.58
N LEU A 122 16.88 -11.93 15.54
CA LEU A 122 16.30 -10.78 14.84
C LEU A 122 16.82 -10.63 13.40
N LEU A 123 17.90 -11.31 13.01
CA LEU A 123 18.42 -11.28 11.64
C LEU A 123 17.44 -11.98 10.69
N VAL A 124 16.94 -11.24 9.71
CA VAL A 124 15.93 -11.71 8.74
C VAL A 124 16.56 -12.03 7.41
N ASN A 125 17.55 -11.24 6.98
CA ASN A 125 18.17 -11.40 5.68
C ASN A 125 19.61 -10.87 5.67
N THR A 126 20.43 -11.43 4.79
CA THR A 126 21.78 -10.93 4.49
C THR A 126 21.97 -10.84 2.98
N VAL A 127 22.69 -9.81 2.52
CA VAL A 127 23.13 -9.65 1.13
C VAL A 127 24.64 -9.62 1.14
N ASP A 128 25.27 -10.49 0.35
CA ASP A 128 26.72 -10.60 0.22
C ASP A 128 27.49 -10.76 1.56
N ALA A 129 26.87 -11.43 2.54
CA ALA A 129 27.48 -11.74 3.83
C ALA A 129 27.03 -13.12 4.36
N ASP A 130 27.99 -13.95 4.78
CA ASP A 130 27.76 -15.18 5.56
C ASP A 130 27.89 -14.84 7.06
N VAL A 131 26.84 -15.09 7.84
CA VAL A 131 26.76 -14.69 9.24
C VAL A 131 26.65 -15.91 10.13
N ARG A 132 27.58 -16.05 11.09
CA ARG A 132 27.63 -17.15 12.05
C ARG A 132 27.62 -16.61 13.46
N LYS A 133 26.79 -17.22 14.30
CA LYS A 133 26.81 -16.97 15.74
C LYS A 133 28.00 -17.71 16.36
N THR A 134 28.81 -17.00 17.13
CA THR A 134 29.91 -17.53 17.95
C THR A 134 29.78 -17.05 19.40
N ASP A 135 30.57 -17.59 20.31
CA ASP A 135 30.60 -17.16 21.72
C ASP A 135 31.08 -15.70 21.88
N ALA A 136 31.78 -15.16 20.88
CA ALA A 136 32.23 -13.78 20.84
C ALA A 136 31.15 -12.83 20.27
N GLY A 137 30.22 -13.29 19.43
CA GLY A 137 29.24 -12.40 18.80
C GLY A 137 28.66 -12.97 17.50
N LEU A 138 28.03 -12.09 16.72
CA LEU A 138 27.69 -12.38 15.32
C LEU A 138 28.92 -12.12 14.46
N THR A 139 29.56 -13.19 14.01
CA THR A 139 30.69 -13.15 13.09
C THR A 139 30.15 -13.05 11.66
N ILE A 140 30.57 -12.01 10.94
CA ILE A 140 30.09 -11.61 9.62
C ILE A 140 31.25 -11.73 8.64
N ASN A 141 31.12 -12.60 7.65
CA ASN A 141 32.10 -12.78 6.58
C ASN A 141 31.56 -12.16 5.29
N ALA A 142 32.12 -11.02 4.88
CA ALA A 142 31.68 -10.30 3.69
C ALA A 142 32.17 -10.97 2.40
N THR A 143 31.27 -11.26 1.46
CA THR A 143 31.59 -11.85 0.15
C THR A 143 31.69 -10.80 -0.97
N SER A 144 31.21 -9.56 -0.72
CA SER A 144 31.38 -8.40 -1.60
C SER A 144 31.88 -7.17 -0.82
N ALA A 145 32.02 -6.04 -1.51
CA ALA A 145 32.44 -4.76 -0.92
C ALA A 145 31.29 -3.98 -0.26
N ASP A 146 30.04 -4.44 -0.37
CA ASP A 146 28.86 -3.81 0.25
C ASP A 146 27.96 -4.86 0.94
N PRO A 147 28.44 -5.54 1.99
CA PRO A 147 27.66 -6.51 2.75
C PRO A 147 26.51 -5.83 3.53
N GLN A 148 25.30 -6.40 3.47
CA GLN A 148 24.12 -5.81 4.10
C GLN A 148 23.45 -6.81 5.05
N LEU A 149 23.18 -6.39 6.29
CA LEU A 149 22.45 -7.22 7.26
C LEU A 149 21.14 -6.55 7.66
N TYR A 150 20.04 -7.27 7.51
CA TYR A 150 18.69 -6.78 7.80
C TYR A 150 18.14 -7.45 9.05
N PHE A 151 17.88 -6.65 10.07
CA PHE A 151 17.28 -7.06 11.33
C PHE A 151 15.82 -6.63 11.36
N LYS A 152 14.94 -7.52 11.82
CA LYS A 152 13.53 -7.20 12.08
C LYS A 152 13.48 -6.01 13.04
N ALA A 153 12.61 -5.02 12.79
CA ALA A 153 12.40 -3.94 13.76
C ALA A 153 12.19 -4.57 15.13
N LEU A 154 12.88 -3.99 16.11
CA LEU A 154 12.66 -4.36 17.48
C LEU A 154 11.17 -4.23 17.76
N PRO A 155 10.56 -5.23 18.42
CA PRO A 155 9.20 -5.05 18.86
C PRO A 155 9.15 -3.71 19.57
N ALA A 156 8.20 -2.84 19.19
CA ALA A 156 7.86 -1.71 20.04
C ALA A 156 7.80 -2.29 21.45
N PRO A 157 8.57 -1.75 22.44
CA PRO A 157 8.54 -2.30 23.79
C PRO A 157 7.07 -2.41 24.09
N SER A 158 6.58 -3.64 24.23
CA SER A 158 5.16 -3.93 24.08
C SER A 158 4.47 -2.91 24.97
N ALA A 159 3.85 -1.89 24.39
CA ALA A 159 3.00 -0.98 25.15
C ALA A 159 1.89 -1.94 25.51
N PRO A 160 1.94 -2.53 26.70
CA PRO A 160 1.64 -3.93 26.75
C PRO A 160 0.15 -4.00 26.50
N THR A 161 -0.28 -4.99 25.72
CA THR A 161 -1.69 -5.40 25.69
C THR A 161 -2.21 -5.54 27.13
N SER A 162 -1.31 -5.77 28.10
CA SER A 162 -1.48 -5.67 29.55
C SER A 162 -1.84 -4.28 30.11
N LEU A 163 -1.46 -3.14 29.54
CA LEU A 163 -1.85 -1.79 29.99
C LEU A 163 -3.27 -1.45 29.54
N ILE A 164 -3.64 -1.86 28.33
CA ILE A 164 -5.02 -1.79 27.82
C ILE A 164 -5.89 -2.79 28.59
N ALA A 165 -5.43 -4.03 28.79
CA ALA A 165 -6.13 -5.03 29.59
C ALA A 165 -6.25 -4.61 31.07
N LEU A 166 -5.23 -3.95 31.64
CA LEU A 166 -5.28 -3.38 32.99
C LEU A 166 -6.23 -2.20 33.06
N PHE A 167 -6.27 -1.32 32.05
CA PHE A 167 -7.28 -0.26 31.96
C PHE A 167 -8.69 -0.83 31.84
N VAL A 168 -8.89 -1.85 31.00
CA VAL A 168 -10.18 -2.55 30.84
C VAL A 168 -10.58 -3.28 32.12
N LEU A 169 -9.64 -3.91 32.83
CA LEU A 169 -9.87 -4.57 34.11
C LEU A 169 -10.19 -3.55 35.22
N LEU A 170 -9.47 -2.43 35.27
CA LEU A 170 -9.75 -1.32 36.19
C LEU A 170 -11.14 -0.74 35.92
N TYR A 171 -11.51 -0.60 34.64
CA TYR A 171 -12.83 -0.10 34.22
C TYR A 171 -13.96 -1.10 34.50
N LEU A 172 -13.72 -2.39 34.34
CA LEU A 172 -14.65 -3.47 34.73
C LEU A 172 -14.85 -3.53 36.24
N LEU A 173 -13.78 -3.34 37.02
CA LEU A 173 -13.86 -3.27 38.48
C LEU A 173 -14.57 -1.99 38.95
N LEU A 174 -14.36 -0.85 38.26
CA LEU A 174 -15.09 0.40 38.47
C LEU A 174 -16.59 0.25 38.13
N PHE A 175 -16.90 -0.44 37.04
CA PHE A 175 -18.26 -0.73 36.61
C PHE A 175 -18.98 -1.69 37.57
N LEU A 176 -18.30 -2.76 38.02
CA LEU A 176 -18.83 -3.70 39.02
C LEU A 176 -19.01 -3.04 40.39
N ALA A 177 -18.10 -2.15 40.78
CA ALA A 177 -18.21 -1.36 42.01
C ALA A 177 -19.39 -0.38 41.93
N GLY A 178 -19.56 0.34 40.81
CA GLY A 178 -20.70 1.23 40.58
C GLY A 178 -22.04 0.48 40.52
N TRP A 179 -22.08 -0.67 39.84
CA TRP A 179 -23.27 -1.53 39.73
C TRP A 179 -23.73 -2.08 41.09
N ARG A 180 -22.81 -2.47 41.97
CA ARG A 180 -23.14 -2.92 43.34
C ARG A 180 -23.45 -1.78 44.30
N PHE A 181 -22.86 -0.59 44.12
CA PHE A 181 -23.18 0.61 44.91
C PHE A 181 -24.62 1.11 44.69
N VAL A 182 -25.20 0.80 43.53
CA VAL A 182 -26.62 1.05 43.22
C VAL A 182 -27.54 0.00 43.88
N LYS A 183 -27.02 -1.16 44.29
CA LYS A 183 -27.79 -2.28 44.84
C LYS A 183 -27.69 -2.46 46.37
N ASP A 184 -26.58 -2.11 47.01
CA ASP A 184 -26.34 -2.35 48.44
C ASP A 184 -26.09 -1.05 49.25
N PRO A 185 -26.45 -0.97 50.54
CA PRO A 185 -26.29 0.25 51.35
C PRO A 185 -24.82 0.65 51.60
N PRO A 186 -24.52 1.95 51.83
CA PRO A 186 -23.14 2.49 51.85
C PRO A 186 -22.24 2.05 53.02
N ASN A 187 -22.74 1.24 53.96
CA ASN A 187 -22.09 1.01 55.26
C ASN A 187 -21.25 -0.28 55.37
N SER A 188 -20.99 -1.00 54.28
CA SER A 188 -20.09 -2.16 54.31
C SER A 188 -18.87 -1.96 53.40
N PHE A 189 -17.94 -1.09 53.82
CA PHE A 189 -16.63 -0.97 53.20
C PHE A 189 -15.80 -2.23 53.54
N LYS A 190 -15.76 -3.22 52.64
CA LYS A 190 -15.00 -4.47 52.84
C LYS A 190 -13.64 -4.45 52.15
N LEU A 191 -12.69 -5.16 52.77
CA LEU A 191 -11.26 -5.29 52.43
C LEU A 191 -10.95 -5.57 50.94
N HIS A 192 -11.90 -6.05 50.16
CA HIS A 192 -11.76 -6.35 48.73
C HIS A 192 -11.54 -5.10 47.86
N PHE A 193 -11.91 -3.90 48.34
CA PHE A 193 -11.59 -2.63 47.65
C PHE A 193 -10.09 -2.27 47.67
N LEU A 194 -9.29 -2.92 48.54
CA LEU A 194 -7.83 -2.77 48.60
C LEU A 194 -7.10 -3.77 47.71
N LEU A 195 -7.79 -4.76 47.11
CA LEU A 195 -7.15 -5.74 46.21
C LEU A 195 -6.63 -5.08 44.93
N GLY A 196 -7.38 -4.15 44.34
CA GLY A 196 -6.96 -3.45 43.11
C GLY A 196 -5.63 -2.69 43.30
N PRO A 197 -5.51 -1.82 44.31
CA PRO A 197 -4.26 -1.15 44.65
C PRO A 197 -3.12 -2.11 45.06
N ALA A 198 -3.42 -3.19 45.81
CA ALA A 198 -2.40 -4.16 46.23
C ALA A 198 -1.85 -5.00 45.07
N VAL A 199 -2.70 -5.41 44.12
CA VAL A 199 -2.30 -6.07 42.87
C VAL A 199 -1.46 -5.13 42.00
N LEU A 200 -1.81 -3.84 41.96
CA LEU A 200 -1.03 -2.81 41.25
C LEU A 200 0.38 -2.64 41.83
N VAL A 201 0.50 -2.60 43.17
CA VAL A 201 1.80 -2.46 43.87
C VAL A 201 2.67 -3.71 43.73
N LEU A 202 2.07 -4.91 43.78
CA LEU A 202 2.77 -6.17 43.52
C LEU A 202 3.26 -6.27 42.06
N ALA A 203 2.43 -5.86 41.10
CA ALA A 203 2.82 -5.79 39.68
C ALA A 203 3.94 -4.76 39.44
N CYS A 204 3.91 -3.59 40.09
CA CYS A 204 5.00 -2.61 39.98
C CYS A 204 6.34 -3.16 40.48
N ARG A 205 6.32 -4.00 41.54
CA ARG A 205 7.53 -4.61 42.13
C ARG A 205 8.10 -5.74 41.28
N GLU A 206 7.24 -6.55 40.68
CA GLU A 206 7.64 -7.73 39.88
C GLU A 206 8.11 -7.36 38.46
N TYR A 207 7.58 -6.26 37.90
CA TYR A 207 7.88 -5.79 36.53
C TYR A 207 8.68 -4.47 36.46
N ARG A 208 9.21 -3.99 37.60
CA ARG A 208 10.06 -2.78 37.73
C ARG A 208 9.47 -1.50 37.08
N TRP A 209 8.20 -1.21 37.34
CA TRP A 209 7.54 0.03 36.86
C TRP A 209 7.86 1.23 37.76
N PRO A 210 7.90 2.48 37.22
CA PRO A 210 8.15 3.68 38.03
C PRO A 210 7.00 3.93 39.01
N MET A 211 7.30 3.78 40.30
CA MET A 211 6.35 3.93 41.41
C MET A 211 5.79 5.35 41.54
N GLU A 212 6.46 6.36 40.96
CA GLU A 212 6.03 7.76 41.06
C GLU A 212 4.73 8.08 40.31
N ILE A 213 4.28 7.22 39.37
CA ILE A 213 3.08 7.46 38.54
C ILE A 213 1.86 6.69 39.06
N ALA A 214 2.06 5.50 39.63
CA ALA A 214 0.99 4.64 40.14
C ALA A 214 0.36 5.20 41.44
N ILE A 215 1.16 5.82 42.30
CA ILE A 215 0.72 6.35 43.60
C ILE A 215 -0.23 7.56 43.42
N PRO A 216 0.08 8.56 42.57
CA PRO A 216 -0.84 9.68 42.30
C PRO A 216 -2.13 9.24 41.60
N ALA A 217 -2.06 8.29 40.65
CA ALA A 217 -3.24 7.79 39.93
C ALA A 217 -4.20 7.07 40.87
N CYS A 218 -3.69 6.23 41.79
CA CYS A 218 -4.49 5.60 42.83
C CYS A 218 -5.08 6.63 43.81
N ALA A 219 -4.31 7.64 44.22
CA ALA A 219 -4.79 8.70 45.10
C ALA A 219 -5.90 9.55 44.46
N LEU A 220 -5.76 9.89 43.17
CA LEU A 220 -6.76 10.61 42.38
C LEU A 220 -8.04 9.79 42.18
N LEU A 221 -7.93 8.47 42.02
CA LEU A 221 -9.07 7.55 41.91
C LEU A 221 -9.87 7.49 43.22
N VAL A 222 -9.18 7.39 44.36
CA VAL A 222 -9.79 7.39 45.69
C VAL A 222 -10.46 8.74 45.97
N LEU A 223 -9.83 9.86 45.59
CA LEU A 223 -10.39 11.21 45.73
C LEU A 223 -11.64 11.41 44.85
N ALA A 224 -11.63 10.95 43.59
CA ALA A 224 -12.77 11.05 42.69
C ALA A 224 -13.98 10.23 43.20
N MET A 225 -13.73 9.05 43.76
CA MET A 225 -14.77 8.22 44.39
C MET A 225 -15.35 8.86 45.66
N GLN A 226 -14.49 9.39 46.54
CA GLN A 226 -14.92 10.09 47.76
C GLN A 226 -15.75 11.35 47.45
N HIS A 227 -15.40 12.10 46.41
CA HIS A 227 -16.15 13.29 46.01
C HIS A 227 -17.48 12.97 45.30
N SER A 228 -17.53 11.90 44.51
CA SER A 228 -18.76 11.41 43.89
C SER A 228 -19.77 10.95 44.96
N ALA A 229 -19.28 10.28 46.02
CA ALA A 229 -20.09 9.91 47.18
C ALA A 229 -20.60 11.13 47.96
N ALA A 230 -19.78 12.18 48.11
CA ALA A 230 -20.18 13.44 48.76
C ALA A 230 -21.17 14.28 47.92
N GLY A 231 -21.04 14.26 46.59
CA GLY A 231 -21.94 14.94 45.64
C GLY A 231 -23.34 14.33 45.63
N LEU A 232 -23.46 13.00 45.67
CA LEU A 232 -24.75 12.31 45.76
C LEU A 232 -25.38 12.40 47.15
N ALA A 233 -24.59 12.45 48.22
CA ALA A 233 -25.09 12.70 49.57
C ALA A 233 -25.63 14.14 49.74
N SER A 234 -25.04 15.12 49.04
CA SER A 234 -25.50 16.52 49.04
C SER A 234 -26.62 16.82 48.03
N ALA A 235 -26.85 15.95 47.04
CA ALA A 235 -27.92 16.06 46.05
C ALA A 235 -29.35 15.91 46.62
N LYS A 236 -29.51 15.62 47.92
CA LYS A 236 -30.78 15.84 48.63
C LYS A 236 -31.18 17.32 48.71
N LEU A 237 -30.30 18.27 48.37
CA LEU A 237 -30.58 19.70 48.37
C LEU A 237 -29.97 20.41 47.16
N ARG A 238 -30.69 20.43 46.02
CA ARG A 238 -30.85 21.53 45.03
C ARG A 238 -31.01 21.01 43.59
N ARG A 239 -31.90 21.67 42.84
CA ARG A 239 -32.17 21.37 41.41
C ARG A 239 -30.89 21.61 40.58
N PRO A 240 -30.44 20.66 39.74
CA PRO A 240 -29.26 20.86 38.92
C PRO A 240 -29.54 21.90 37.82
N HIS A 241 -28.56 22.74 37.50
CA HIS A 241 -28.67 23.74 36.44
C HIS A 241 -28.60 23.07 35.06
N PHE A 242 -29.44 23.51 34.11
CA PHE A 242 -29.58 22.97 32.74
C PHE A 242 -28.24 22.73 32.00
N GLN A 243 -27.21 23.54 32.28
CA GLN A 243 -25.88 23.40 31.67
C GLN A 243 -25.11 22.15 32.12
N GLU A 244 -25.29 21.70 33.37
CA GLU A 244 -24.66 20.47 33.87
C GLU A 244 -25.29 19.23 33.23
N TRP A 245 -26.61 19.25 33.05
CA TRP A 245 -27.33 18.23 32.29
C TRP A 245 -26.88 18.19 30.83
N LEU A 246 -26.71 19.36 30.19
CA LEU A 246 -26.26 19.43 28.81
C LEU A 246 -24.86 18.84 28.64
N ALA A 247 -23.92 19.16 29.53
CA ALA A 247 -22.57 18.60 29.49
C ALA A 247 -22.59 17.07 29.71
N SER A 248 -23.36 16.57 30.68
CA SER A 248 -23.49 15.12 30.91
C SER A 248 -24.16 14.40 29.73
N ILE A 249 -25.16 15.02 29.10
CA ILE A 249 -25.80 14.49 27.88
C ILE A 249 -24.79 14.46 26.73
N GLN A 250 -23.99 15.52 26.54
CA GLN A 250 -22.94 15.54 25.51
C GLN A 250 -21.90 14.44 25.71
N VAL A 251 -21.43 14.25 26.95
CA VAL A 251 -20.51 13.14 27.28
C VAL A 251 -21.18 11.79 27.04
N ALA A 252 -22.43 11.61 27.47
CA ALA A 252 -23.16 10.37 27.26
C ALA A 252 -23.38 10.07 25.77
N CYS A 253 -23.74 11.07 24.97
CA CYS A 253 -23.88 10.95 23.51
C CYS A 253 -22.53 10.62 22.85
N PHE A 254 -21.44 11.27 23.28
CA PHE A 254 -20.10 11.00 22.78
C PHE A 254 -19.65 9.55 23.10
N LEU A 255 -19.89 9.11 24.34
CA LEU A 255 -19.60 7.73 24.74
C LEU A 255 -20.48 6.73 23.98
N LEU A 256 -21.77 7.02 23.78
CA LEU A 256 -22.65 6.17 22.98
C LEU A 256 -22.22 6.12 21.51
N LEU A 257 -21.71 7.22 20.94
CA LEU A 257 -21.20 7.25 19.58
C LEU A 257 -19.96 6.36 19.41
N ILE A 258 -19.03 6.39 20.38
CA ILE A 258 -17.79 5.60 20.33
C ILE A 258 -18.05 4.13 20.69
N TYR A 259 -18.80 3.87 21.76
CA TYR A 259 -18.96 2.54 22.33
C TYR A 259 -20.22 1.80 21.84
N GLY A 260 -21.22 2.50 21.31
CA GLY A 260 -22.46 1.92 20.82
C GLY A 260 -22.25 0.88 19.71
N PRO A 261 -21.47 1.18 18.65
CA PRO A 261 -21.13 0.21 17.60
C PRO A 261 -20.40 -1.04 18.12
N PHE A 262 -19.47 -0.85 19.06
CA PHE A 262 -18.75 -1.94 19.69
C PHE A 262 -19.67 -2.81 20.56
N TRP A 263 -20.45 -2.18 21.44
CA TRP A 263 -21.42 -2.85 22.30
C TRP A 263 -22.44 -3.63 21.46
N SER A 264 -23.04 -3.00 20.46
CA SER A 264 -24.02 -3.64 19.57
C SER A 264 -23.42 -4.83 18.82
N THR A 265 -22.18 -4.74 18.33
CA THR A 265 -21.50 -5.88 17.69
C THR A 265 -21.34 -7.05 18.67
N LEU A 266 -20.87 -6.79 19.89
CA LEU A 266 -20.67 -7.83 20.90
C LEU A 266 -21.97 -8.42 21.46
N SER A 267 -23.03 -7.63 21.55
CA SER A 267 -24.28 -8.02 22.22
C SER A 267 -25.39 -8.47 21.27
N LEU A 268 -25.37 -8.05 20.00
CA LEU A 268 -26.46 -8.26 19.05
C LEU A 268 -26.05 -9.06 17.80
N ASN A 269 -24.76 -9.09 17.44
CA ASN A 269 -24.32 -9.79 16.22
C ASN A 269 -24.07 -11.29 16.50
N ARG A 270 -25.13 -12.10 16.45
CA ARG A 270 -25.04 -13.57 16.59
C ARG A 270 -24.04 -14.21 15.60
N PRO A 271 -24.03 -13.84 14.30
CA PRO A 271 -23.02 -14.32 13.37
C PRO A 271 -21.58 -14.11 13.85
N PHE A 272 -21.24 -12.94 14.41
CA PHE A 272 -19.92 -12.69 14.99
C PHE A 272 -19.60 -13.64 16.15
N LEU A 273 -20.52 -13.77 17.11
CA LEU A 273 -20.32 -14.62 18.28
C LEU A 273 -20.17 -16.10 17.91
N ASP A 274 -20.97 -16.60 16.98
CA ASP A 274 -20.90 -17.98 16.51
C ASP A 274 -19.62 -18.24 15.70
N SER A 275 -19.20 -17.25 14.93
CA SER A 275 -17.92 -17.20 14.22
C SER A 275 -16.72 -17.30 15.17
N ILE A 276 -16.73 -16.60 16.31
CA ILE A 276 -15.68 -16.70 17.34
C ILE A 276 -15.68 -18.07 18.03
N LYS A 277 -16.85 -18.64 18.33
CA LYS A 277 -16.95 -20.00 18.88
C LYS A 277 -16.36 -21.05 17.94
N GLU A 278 -16.60 -20.90 16.64
CA GLU A 278 -16.06 -21.79 15.61
C GLU A 278 -14.52 -21.72 15.55
N SER A 279 -13.96 -20.51 15.62
CA SER A 279 -12.51 -20.29 15.69
C SER A 279 -11.89 -20.90 16.94
N LEU A 280 -12.52 -20.70 18.11
CA LEU A 280 -12.08 -21.32 19.37
C LEU A 280 -12.09 -22.85 19.32
N ALA A 281 -13.08 -23.45 18.65
CA ALA A 281 -13.20 -24.90 18.51
C ALA A 281 -12.12 -25.52 17.60
N LYS A 282 -11.47 -24.73 16.74
CA LYS A 282 -10.42 -25.17 15.81
C LYS A 282 -9.00 -24.99 16.36
N ILE A 283 -8.86 -24.43 17.56
CA ILE A 283 -7.54 -24.23 18.19
C ILE A 283 -6.94 -25.57 18.55
N ASP A 284 -5.78 -25.86 17.96
CA ASP A 284 -4.96 -27.00 18.32
C ASP A 284 -3.98 -26.60 19.43
N MET A 285 -4.35 -26.90 20.67
CA MET A 285 -3.53 -26.64 21.85
C MET A 285 -2.18 -27.39 21.83
N ALA A 286 -2.01 -28.40 20.95
CA ALA A 286 -0.73 -29.08 20.77
C ALA A 286 0.34 -28.22 20.07
N LYS A 287 -0.07 -27.16 19.34
CA LYS A 287 0.86 -26.19 18.70
C LYS A 287 1.43 -25.15 19.67
N GLY A 288 1.05 -25.22 20.94
CA GLY A 288 1.49 -24.29 21.97
C GLY A 288 0.64 -23.01 22.04
N LEU A 289 0.66 -22.38 23.22
CA LEU A 289 -0.24 -21.29 23.58
C LEU A 289 -0.01 -20.01 22.73
N SER A 290 1.25 -19.71 22.39
CA SER A 290 1.60 -18.49 21.64
C SER A 290 1.09 -18.54 20.20
N GLU A 291 1.33 -19.64 19.48
CA GLU A 291 0.88 -19.82 18.10
C GLU A 291 -0.65 -19.89 18.02
N SER A 292 -1.26 -20.64 18.93
CA SER A 292 -2.72 -20.73 19.08
C SER A 292 -3.38 -19.36 19.35
N ALA A 293 -2.77 -18.55 20.22
CA ALA A 293 -3.26 -17.21 20.52
C ALA A 293 -3.11 -16.27 19.32
N ALA A 294 -2.00 -16.33 18.58
CA ALA A 294 -1.79 -15.50 17.40
C ALA A 294 -2.81 -15.79 16.29
N VAL A 295 -3.10 -17.07 16.04
CA VAL A 295 -4.14 -17.49 15.09
C VAL A 295 -5.51 -17.00 15.53
N LEU A 296 -5.86 -17.19 16.81
CA LEU A 296 -7.15 -16.73 17.34
C LEU A 296 -7.31 -15.22 17.27
N ILE A 297 -6.27 -14.45 17.60
CA ILE A 297 -6.29 -12.97 17.50
C ILE A 297 -6.54 -12.56 16.05
N LYS A 298 -5.76 -13.11 15.11
CA LYS A 298 -5.91 -12.79 13.68
C LYS A 298 -7.31 -13.12 13.16
N GLU A 299 -7.81 -14.32 13.44
CA GLU A 299 -9.16 -14.71 13.01
C GLU A 299 -10.24 -13.86 13.67
N SER A 300 -10.07 -13.51 14.95
CA SER A 300 -11.01 -12.65 15.68
C SER A 300 -11.02 -11.23 15.11
N GLU A 301 -9.87 -10.68 14.73
CA GLU A 301 -9.75 -9.37 14.07
C GLU A 301 -10.41 -9.39 12.68
N GLU A 302 -10.13 -10.41 11.86
CA GLU A 302 -10.74 -10.56 10.54
C GLU A 302 -12.26 -10.69 10.62
N ARG A 303 -12.76 -11.49 11.58
CA ARG A 303 -14.19 -11.70 11.81
C ARG A 303 -14.85 -10.45 12.42
N PHE A 304 -14.19 -9.77 13.35
CA PHE A 304 -14.68 -8.51 13.91
C PHE A 304 -14.80 -7.44 12.82
N ASN A 305 -13.79 -7.28 11.98
CA ASN A 305 -13.82 -6.36 10.85
C ASN A 305 -14.94 -6.67 9.85
N ARG A 306 -15.29 -7.96 9.69
CA ARG A 306 -16.40 -8.39 8.82
C ARG A 306 -17.78 -8.12 9.43
N PHE A 307 -17.93 -8.30 10.73
CA PHE A 307 -19.23 -8.26 11.42
C PHE A 307 -19.46 -6.98 12.26
N PHE A 308 -18.52 -6.03 12.24
CA PHE A 308 -18.66 -4.78 12.98
C PHE A 308 -19.91 -4.04 12.51
N LEU A 309 -20.88 -3.90 13.42
CA LEU A 309 -22.11 -3.16 13.17
C LEU A 309 -21.78 -1.68 12.99
N PHE A 310 -22.48 -1.03 12.07
CA PHE A 310 -22.27 0.37 11.67
C PHE A 310 -20.95 0.65 10.94
N ARG A 311 -20.19 -0.37 10.54
CA ARG A 311 -18.91 -0.17 9.83
C ARG A 311 -19.06 0.70 8.60
N ASN A 312 -20.02 0.39 7.74
CA ASN A 312 -20.18 1.08 6.45
C ASN A 312 -20.68 2.51 6.66
N GLU A 313 -21.57 2.71 7.64
CA GLU A 313 -22.10 4.02 8.02
C GLU A 313 -21.01 4.92 8.60
N LEU A 314 -20.11 4.37 9.41
CA LEU A 314 -18.96 5.12 9.96
C LEU A 314 -17.91 5.43 8.91
N LEU A 315 -17.63 4.48 7.99
CA LEU A 315 -16.74 4.72 6.86
C LEU A 315 -17.31 5.78 5.90
N GLU A 316 -18.61 5.71 5.60
CA GLU A 316 -19.30 6.70 4.76
C GLU A 316 -19.31 8.08 5.43
N MET A 317 -19.52 8.14 6.75
CA MET A 317 -19.43 9.38 7.51
C MET A 317 -18.01 9.97 7.45
N ASP A 318 -16.98 9.17 7.73
CA ASP A 318 -15.57 9.61 7.64
C ASP A 318 -15.22 10.10 6.23
N ALA A 319 -15.60 9.33 5.21
CA ALA A 319 -15.39 9.66 3.81
C ALA A 319 -16.07 10.98 3.43
N ASN A 320 -17.34 11.16 3.81
CA ASN A 320 -18.09 12.37 3.53
C ASN A 320 -17.49 13.60 4.21
N ILE A 321 -17.05 13.49 5.47
CA ILE A 321 -16.39 14.58 6.20
C ILE A 321 -15.09 14.97 5.49
N LYS A 322 -14.26 14.01 5.10
CA LYS A 322 -12.97 14.29 4.44
C LYS A 322 -13.15 14.86 3.03
N ILE A 323 -14.02 14.25 2.23
CA ILE A 323 -14.23 14.63 0.82
C ILE A 323 -15.00 15.95 0.72
N TYR A 324 -16.20 16.02 1.32
CA TYR A 324 -17.10 17.17 1.16
C TYR A 324 -16.87 18.25 2.21
N GLY A 325 -16.41 17.88 3.42
CA GLY A 325 -16.14 18.84 4.49
C GLY A 325 -14.73 19.44 4.44
N MET A 326 -13.71 18.65 4.09
CA MET A 326 -12.31 19.08 4.16
C MET A 326 -11.61 19.14 2.79
N GLY A 327 -12.19 18.58 1.73
CA GLY A 327 -11.64 18.64 0.38
C GLY A 327 -10.39 17.77 0.16
N PHE A 328 -10.19 16.69 0.93
CA PHE A 328 -9.09 15.75 0.71
C PHE A 328 -9.55 14.29 0.70
N SER A 329 -8.76 13.44 0.04
CA SER A 329 -9.09 12.02 -0.13
C SER A 329 -8.96 11.24 1.19
N PRO A 330 -9.90 10.33 1.51
CA PRO A 330 -9.79 9.44 2.66
C PRO A 330 -8.57 8.50 2.62
N ILE A 331 -8.02 8.26 1.43
CA ILE A 331 -6.86 7.41 1.20
C ILE A 331 -5.82 8.13 0.32
N SER A 332 -4.53 7.96 0.63
CA SER A 332 -3.43 8.61 -0.11
C SER A 332 -3.33 8.18 -1.57
N LYS A 333 -3.80 6.97 -1.89
CA LYS A 333 -3.71 6.36 -3.23
C LYS A 333 -4.63 7.02 -4.26
N VAL A 334 -5.52 7.91 -3.83
CA VAL A 334 -6.50 8.61 -4.66
C VAL A 334 -6.38 10.11 -4.42
N ILE A 335 -6.42 10.89 -5.49
CA ILE A 335 -6.52 12.34 -5.47
C ILE A 335 -7.93 12.73 -5.91
N LEU A 336 -8.56 13.60 -5.14
CA LEU A 336 -9.84 14.20 -5.50
C LEU A 336 -9.61 15.24 -6.59
N GLY A 337 -10.20 15.02 -7.76
CA GLY A 337 -10.25 16.02 -8.83
C GLY A 337 -11.55 16.82 -8.81
N LYS A 338 -11.67 17.67 -9.82
CA LYS A 338 -12.88 18.44 -10.16
C LYS A 338 -13.83 17.58 -10.99
N ASN A 339 -15.09 17.99 -11.07
CA ASN A 339 -16.11 17.36 -11.93
C ASN A 339 -16.32 15.86 -11.66
N GLY A 340 -16.15 15.44 -10.39
CA GLY A 340 -16.35 14.06 -9.95
C GLY A 340 -15.29 13.07 -10.44
N MET A 341 -14.16 13.54 -10.99
CA MET A 341 -13.09 12.69 -11.50
C MET A 341 -12.01 12.46 -10.45
N TYR A 342 -11.63 11.21 -10.25
CA TYR A 342 -10.57 10.81 -9.32
C TYR A 342 -9.26 10.49 -10.07
N PHE A 343 -8.13 10.76 -9.44
CA PHE A 343 -6.79 10.61 -10.01
C PHE A 343 -5.88 9.75 -9.13
N GLU A 344 -4.85 9.18 -9.74
CA GLU A 344 -3.87 8.33 -9.07
C GLU A 344 -3.06 9.18 -8.07
N GLY A 345 -3.08 8.78 -6.80
CA GLY A 345 -2.29 9.39 -5.74
C GLY A 345 -0.99 8.63 -5.48
N TYR A 346 -0.61 8.53 -4.21
CA TYR A 346 0.63 7.88 -3.78
C TYR A 346 0.38 6.74 -2.78
N GLY A 347 1.26 5.75 -2.79
CA GLY A 347 1.24 4.62 -1.86
C GLY A 347 1.63 3.30 -2.52
N GLU A 348 1.65 2.26 -1.70
CA GLU A 348 2.02 0.91 -2.15
C GLU A 348 0.94 0.27 -3.02
N ARG A 349 1.36 -0.34 -4.12
CA ARG A 349 0.49 -1.12 -5.01
C ARG A 349 1.19 -2.39 -5.47
N LYS A 350 0.37 -3.40 -5.72
CA LYS A 350 0.81 -4.66 -6.30
C LYS A 350 1.24 -4.42 -7.75
N VAL A 351 2.42 -4.89 -8.09
CA VAL A 351 3.07 -4.73 -9.40
C VAL A 351 3.02 -6.02 -10.21
N GLU A 352 3.33 -7.13 -9.53
CA GLU A 352 3.24 -8.50 -10.04
C GLU A 352 2.54 -9.35 -8.96
N GLU A 353 2.30 -10.63 -9.23
CA GLU A 353 1.60 -11.52 -8.29
C GLU A 353 2.26 -11.58 -6.90
N ASP A 354 3.57 -11.45 -6.86
CA ASP A 354 4.44 -11.59 -5.68
C ASP A 354 5.23 -10.30 -5.35
N ALA A 355 4.97 -9.19 -6.05
CA ALA A 355 5.70 -7.94 -5.88
C ALA A 355 4.79 -6.75 -5.56
N THR A 356 5.15 -5.97 -4.54
CA THR A 356 4.53 -4.69 -4.19
C THR A 356 5.59 -3.59 -4.27
N ALA A 357 5.22 -2.43 -4.78
CA ALA A 357 6.11 -1.28 -4.84
C ALA A 357 5.37 0.01 -4.49
N TYR A 358 6.13 1.02 -4.07
CA TYR A 358 5.61 2.34 -3.79
C TYR A 358 5.51 3.18 -5.07
N PHE A 359 4.40 3.87 -5.24
CA PHE A 359 4.14 4.75 -6.38
C PHE A 359 3.78 6.15 -5.91
N ASP A 360 4.22 7.17 -6.64
CA ASP A 360 3.87 8.58 -6.42
C ASP A 360 3.59 9.26 -7.77
N MET A 361 2.36 9.04 -8.26
CA MET A 361 1.93 9.49 -9.59
C MET A 361 1.81 11.00 -9.70
N VAL A 362 1.47 11.68 -8.61
CA VAL A 362 1.31 13.13 -8.61
C VAL A 362 2.66 13.84 -8.68
N THR A 363 3.66 13.33 -7.95
CA THR A 363 5.03 13.86 -8.00
C THR A 363 5.67 13.62 -9.37
N ASP A 364 5.43 12.45 -9.98
CA ASP A 364 5.86 12.18 -11.36
C ASP A 364 5.18 13.09 -12.38
N TYR A 365 3.85 13.22 -12.30
CA TYR A 365 3.10 14.10 -13.19
C TYR A 365 3.65 15.53 -13.16
N MET A 366 3.99 16.05 -11.97
CA MET A 366 4.60 17.37 -11.78
C MET A 366 6.08 17.47 -12.24
N GLY A 367 6.72 16.35 -12.60
CA GLY A 367 8.11 16.32 -13.04
C GLY A 367 9.13 16.51 -11.91
N LEU A 368 8.77 16.09 -10.68
CA LEU A 368 9.62 16.25 -9.49
C LEU A 368 10.54 15.04 -9.23
N ILE A 369 10.26 13.90 -9.86
CA ILE A 369 11.08 12.69 -9.79
C ILE A 369 11.56 12.28 -11.19
N PRO A 370 12.37 13.10 -11.87
CA PRO A 370 12.83 12.79 -13.23
C PRO A 370 13.66 11.50 -13.26
N PHE A 371 13.83 10.94 -14.46
CA PHE A 371 14.84 9.92 -14.67
C PHE A 371 16.23 10.56 -14.71
N SER A 372 17.24 9.81 -14.29
CA SER A 372 18.62 10.06 -14.72
C SER A 372 18.84 9.48 -16.13
N GLU A 373 19.91 9.90 -16.80
CA GLU A 373 20.26 9.35 -18.11
C GLU A 373 20.52 7.84 -18.04
N GLU A 374 21.16 7.36 -16.98
CA GLU A 374 21.41 5.92 -16.76
C GLU A 374 20.10 5.14 -16.61
N GLN A 375 19.07 5.74 -16.01
CA GLN A 375 17.76 5.10 -15.88
C GLN A 375 17.04 5.03 -17.22
N LEU A 376 17.12 6.07 -18.04
CA LEU A 376 16.57 6.07 -19.41
C LEU A 376 17.28 5.02 -20.27
N GLU A 377 18.60 4.95 -20.18
CA GLU A 377 19.41 3.98 -20.90
C GLU A 377 19.11 2.55 -20.45
N ALA A 378 18.96 2.30 -19.15
CA ALA A 378 18.57 0.99 -18.64
C ALA A 378 17.20 0.54 -19.16
N TRP A 379 16.23 1.45 -19.29
CA TRP A 379 14.93 1.15 -19.89
C TRP A 379 15.04 0.82 -21.37
N ARG A 380 15.83 1.61 -22.13
CA ARG A 380 16.12 1.35 -23.54
C ARG A 380 16.73 -0.04 -23.73
N ILE A 381 17.80 -0.35 -22.99
CA ILE A 381 18.47 -1.65 -23.05
C ILE A 381 17.49 -2.78 -22.75
N CYS A 382 16.70 -2.67 -21.67
CA CYS A 382 15.72 -3.69 -21.29
C CYS A 382 14.71 -3.99 -22.42
N LEU A 383 14.21 -2.96 -23.10
CA LEU A 383 13.26 -3.12 -24.22
C LEU A 383 13.94 -3.68 -25.47
N GLU A 384 15.16 -3.25 -25.78
CA GLU A 384 15.94 -3.76 -26.91
C GLU A 384 16.32 -5.23 -26.74
N GLU A 385 16.69 -5.65 -25.53
CA GLU A 385 16.95 -7.06 -25.21
C GLU A 385 15.75 -7.96 -25.56
N ARG A 386 14.53 -7.54 -25.19
CA ARG A 386 13.31 -8.25 -25.54
C ARG A 386 13.06 -8.25 -27.04
N TYR A 387 13.18 -7.08 -27.67
CA TYR A 387 13.01 -6.92 -29.11
C TYR A 387 13.93 -7.85 -29.90
N TYR A 388 15.24 -7.85 -29.63
CA TYR A 388 16.19 -8.69 -30.35
C TYR A 388 15.99 -10.18 -30.07
N TRP A 389 15.64 -10.55 -28.83
CA TRP A 389 15.37 -11.94 -28.48
C TRP A 389 14.13 -12.51 -29.22
N LEU A 390 13.07 -11.70 -29.33
CA LEU A 390 11.86 -12.04 -30.09
C LEU A 390 12.15 -12.06 -31.60
N LYS A 391 12.87 -11.06 -32.10
CA LYS A 391 13.25 -10.96 -33.52
C LYS A 391 14.07 -12.15 -34.00
N GLN A 392 15.02 -12.65 -33.20
CA GLN A 392 15.80 -13.86 -33.51
C GLN A 392 14.93 -15.12 -33.70
N ARG A 393 13.69 -15.10 -33.20
CA ARG A 393 12.70 -16.18 -33.33
C ARG A 393 11.65 -15.92 -34.41
N GLY A 394 11.80 -14.84 -35.18
CA GLY A 394 10.81 -14.43 -36.17
C GLY A 394 9.51 -13.90 -35.55
N ILE A 395 9.58 -13.39 -34.31
CA ILE A 395 8.45 -12.81 -33.58
C ILE A 395 8.56 -11.29 -33.65
N ASP A 396 7.54 -10.64 -34.20
CA ASP A 396 7.45 -9.18 -34.22
C ASP A 396 7.07 -8.63 -32.85
N TYR A 397 7.54 -7.41 -32.53
CA TYR A 397 7.40 -6.82 -31.20
C TYR A 397 7.11 -5.33 -31.27
N ILE A 398 6.05 -4.92 -30.59
CA ILE A 398 5.66 -3.51 -30.40
C ILE A 398 5.59 -3.23 -28.90
N PHE A 399 6.20 -2.12 -28.50
CA PHE A 399 6.05 -1.58 -27.15
C PHE A 399 5.08 -0.38 -27.16
N ALA A 400 4.04 -0.42 -26.33
CA ALA A 400 3.07 0.65 -26.16
C ALA A 400 3.12 1.19 -24.73
N LEU A 401 3.20 2.51 -24.57
CA LEU A 401 3.22 3.15 -23.26
C LEU A 401 1.90 3.90 -23.03
N ALA A 402 1.13 3.48 -22.03
CA ALA A 402 -0.16 4.08 -21.69
C ALA A 402 0.01 5.24 -20.70
N PRO A 403 -0.60 6.42 -20.96
CA PRO A 403 -0.50 7.58 -20.09
C PRO A 403 -1.44 7.48 -18.88
N SER A 404 -1.10 8.19 -17.80
CA SER A 404 -2.03 8.38 -16.68
C SER A 404 -3.20 9.28 -17.07
N LYS A 405 -4.32 9.12 -16.35
CA LYS A 405 -5.50 9.98 -16.54
C LYS A 405 -5.17 11.46 -16.38
N ALA A 406 -4.26 11.79 -15.45
CA ALA A 406 -3.76 13.15 -15.22
C ALA A 406 -3.17 13.81 -16.48
N MET A 407 -2.56 13.03 -17.38
CA MET A 407 -1.98 13.54 -18.63
C MET A 407 -3.04 13.82 -19.71
N ILE A 408 -4.20 13.16 -19.64
CA ILE A 408 -5.30 13.31 -20.61
C ILE A 408 -6.35 14.31 -20.13
N TYR A 409 -6.60 14.36 -18.82
CA TYR A 409 -7.58 15.26 -18.19
C TYR A 409 -6.95 16.20 -17.15
N PRO A 410 -5.89 16.96 -17.50
CA PRO A 410 -5.27 17.86 -16.55
C PRO A 410 -6.25 18.92 -16.04
N GLU A 411 -7.21 19.37 -16.85
CA GLU A 411 -8.21 20.37 -16.46
C GLU A 411 -9.06 19.95 -15.25
N ASN A 412 -9.15 18.65 -14.96
CA ASN A 412 -9.89 18.11 -13.83
C ASN A 412 -9.01 17.89 -12.59
N LEU A 413 -7.69 18.13 -12.63
CA LEU A 413 -6.84 18.08 -11.45
C LEU A 413 -7.05 19.29 -10.52
N PRO A 414 -6.75 19.16 -9.21
CA PRO A 414 -6.69 20.30 -8.30
C PRO A 414 -5.77 21.42 -8.81
N ASP A 415 -6.22 22.67 -8.65
CA ASP A 415 -5.49 23.84 -9.16
C ASP A 415 -4.08 23.96 -8.57
N ARG A 416 -3.84 23.48 -7.35
CA ARG A 416 -2.50 23.45 -6.73
C ARG A 416 -1.52 22.56 -7.52
N ILE A 417 -1.98 21.42 -8.01
CA ILE A 417 -1.15 20.50 -8.81
C ILE A 417 -0.88 21.13 -10.18
N LEU A 418 -1.91 21.72 -10.81
CA LEU A 418 -1.77 22.39 -12.11
C LEU A 418 -0.82 23.58 -12.05
N LYS A 419 -0.96 24.46 -11.05
CA LYS A 419 -0.06 25.59 -10.83
C LYS A 419 1.38 25.13 -10.64
N THR A 420 1.59 24.05 -9.88
CA THR A 420 2.93 23.48 -9.68
C THR A 420 3.51 22.92 -10.97
N LYS A 421 2.74 22.10 -11.73
CA LYS A 421 3.18 21.56 -13.03
C LYS A 421 3.54 22.68 -14.02
N GLN A 422 2.71 23.73 -14.10
CA GLN A 422 2.95 24.89 -14.97
C GLN A 422 4.18 25.69 -14.53
N ALA A 423 4.34 25.95 -13.23
CA ALA A 423 5.47 26.72 -12.71
C ALA A 423 6.81 26.00 -12.89
N LEU A 424 6.83 24.67 -12.72
CA LEU A 424 8.04 23.88 -12.90
C LEU A 424 8.37 23.63 -14.37
N ASN A 425 7.34 23.44 -15.20
CA ASN A 425 7.45 23.13 -16.63
C ASN A 425 8.44 21.97 -16.92
N ARG A 426 8.38 20.91 -16.11
CA ARG A 426 9.25 19.72 -16.21
C ARG A 426 8.50 18.54 -16.80
N PRO A 427 9.14 17.70 -17.63
CA PRO A 427 8.52 16.51 -18.17
C PRO A 427 8.36 15.42 -17.09
N SER A 428 7.28 14.65 -17.14
CA SER A 428 7.13 13.41 -16.37
C SER A 428 8.06 12.32 -16.88
N ARG A 429 8.19 11.21 -16.15
CA ARG A 429 8.96 10.04 -16.62
C ARG A 429 8.40 9.44 -17.91
N PHE A 430 7.07 9.50 -18.10
CA PHE A 430 6.45 9.12 -19.37
C PHE A 430 6.99 9.97 -20.54
N GLU A 431 6.98 11.29 -20.38
CA GLU A 431 7.41 12.23 -21.41
C GLU A 431 8.91 12.05 -21.71
N GLN A 432 9.72 11.86 -20.66
CA GLN A 432 11.16 11.60 -20.77
C GLN A 432 11.45 10.30 -21.53
N LEU A 433 10.87 9.17 -21.11
CA LEU A 433 11.11 7.88 -21.76
C LEU A 433 10.57 7.85 -23.20
N SER A 434 9.37 8.41 -23.44
CA SER A 434 8.79 8.49 -24.78
C SER A 434 9.72 9.26 -25.74
N SER A 435 10.23 10.41 -25.31
CA SER A 435 11.19 11.19 -26.10
C SER A 435 12.49 10.44 -26.32
N TYR A 436 13.02 9.79 -25.26
CA TYR A 436 14.28 9.07 -25.31
C TYR A 436 14.23 7.87 -26.27
N LEU A 437 13.19 7.05 -26.18
CA LEU A 437 13.04 5.88 -27.07
C LEU A 437 12.91 6.29 -28.54
N LYS A 438 12.17 7.37 -28.84
CA LYS A 438 12.04 7.90 -30.21
C LYS A 438 13.38 8.37 -30.81
N GLN A 439 14.31 8.82 -29.97
CA GLN A 439 15.59 9.37 -30.40
C GLN A 439 16.71 8.33 -30.41
N HIS A 440 16.68 7.36 -29.49
CA HIS A 440 17.81 6.50 -29.20
C HIS A 440 17.55 4.99 -29.41
N SER A 441 16.31 4.57 -29.66
CA SER A 441 15.98 3.16 -29.85
C SER A 441 15.43 2.83 -31.23
N THR A 442 15.64 1.58 -31.64
CA THR A 442 15.04 1.00 -32.85
C THR A 442 13.82 0.12 -32.56
N VAL A 443 13.46 -0.04 -31.29
CA VAL A 443 12.25 -0.78 -30.89
C VAL A 443 11.01 -0.06 -31.43
N PRO A 444 10.13 -0.75 -32.18
CA PRO A 444 8.83 -0.21 -32.56
C PRO A 444 8.02 0.23 -31.32
N PHE A 445 7.71 1.53 -31.25
CA PHE A 445 7.21 2.17 -30.03
C PHE A 445 5.99 3.07 -30.30
N VAL A 446 4.98 2.97 -29.43
CA VAL A 446 3.76 3.78 -29.46
C VAL A 446 3.58 4.57 -28.17
N ASP A 447 3.55 5.89 -28.31
CA ASP A 447 3.11 6.83 -27.28
C ASP A 447 1.58 7.01 -27.37
N LEU A 448 0.83 6.46 -26.42
CA LEU A 448 -0.62 6.50 -26.46
C LEU A 448 -1.21 7.84 -25.99
N SER A 449 -0.41 8.77 -25.45
CA SER A 449 -0.91 10.06 -24.95
C SER A 449 -1.45 10.95 -26.05
N GLU A 450 -0.79 10.95 -27.19
CA GLU A 450 -1.11 11.82 -28.31
C GLU A 450 -2.40 11.37 -29.04
N PRO A 451 -2.58 10.09 -29.41
CA PRO A 451 -3.86 9.59 -29.94
C PRO A 451 -5.04 9.86 -29.00
N LEU A 452 -4.86 9.67 -27.69
CA LEU A 452 -5.91 9.91 -26.70
C LEU A 452 -6.25 11.40 -26.57
N ARG A 453 -5.27 12.31 -26.55
CA ARG A 453 -5.52 13.76 -26.54
C ARG A 453 -6.27 14.21 -27.79
N ARG A 454 -5.85 13.76 -28.98
CA ARG A 454 -6.56 14.06 -30.23
C ARG A 454 -8.00 13.55 -30.24
N ALA A 455 -8.22 12.32 -29.76
CA ALA A 455 -9.57 11.75 -29.68
C ALA A 455 -10.47 12.54 -28.71
N LYS A 456 -9.93 13.00 -27.57
CA LYS A 456 -10.65 13.88 -26.63
C LYS A 456 -11.03 15.21 -27.27
N GLU A 457 -10.11 15.84 -28.00
CA GLU A 457 -10.38 17.11 -28.70
C GLU A 457 -11.45 16.97 -29.79
N GLN A 458 -11.33 15.92 -30.63
CA GLN A 458 -12.32 15.62 -31.66
C GLN A 458 -13.70 15.35 -31.07
N ALA A 459 -13.73 14.65 -29.94
CA ALA A 459 -14.95 14.45 -29.19
C ALA A 459 -15.57 15.80 -28.82
N LEU A 460 -14.86 16.63 -28.06
CA LEU A 460 -15.34 17.93 -27.60
C LEU A 460 -15.86 18.83 -28.75
N ALA A 461 -15.29 18.74 -29.96
CA ALA A 461 -15.71 19.49 -31.13
C ALA A 461 -16.94 18.91 -31.86
N GLY A 462 -17.16 17.59 -31.80
CA GLY A 462 -18.09 16.87 -32.68
C GLY A 462 -19.48 16.57 -32.10
N GLY A 463 -19.74 16.83 -30.82
CA GLY A 463 -21.08 16.77 -30.20
C GLY A 463 -21.82 15.41 -30.25
N THR A 464 -21.21 14.33 -30.77
CA THR A 464 -21.90 13.06 -31.08
C THR A 464 -21.18 11.89 -30.40
N LEU A 465 -21.87 11.08 -29.57
CA LEU A 465 -21.35 9.96 -28.73
C LEU A 465 -20.15 10.30 -27.79
N SER A 466 -19.54 11.44 -28.01
CA SER A 466 -18.28 11.96 -27.48
C SER A 466 -18.40 12.55 -26.08
N ALA A 467 -19.61 12.57 -25.53
CA ALA A 467 -19.83 12.92 -24.13
C ALA A 467 -19.26 11.84 -23.19
N THR A 468 -18.97 10.63 -23.70
CA THR A 468 -18.33 9.58 -22.91
C THR A 468 -16.84 9.85 -22.75
N PRO A 469 -16.33 10.04 -21.53
CA PRO A 469 -14.90 10.21 -21.30
C PRO A 469 -14.08 9.02 -21.81
N LEU A 470 -12.84 9.28 -22.23
CA LEU A 470 -11.85 8.25 -22.53
C LEU A 470 -11.35 7.52 -21.27
N TYR A 471 -11.59 8.06 -20.08
CA TYR A 471 -11.25 7.46 -18.79
C TYR A 471 -12.43 7.54 -17.84
N TYR A 472 -12.62 6.50 -17.05
CA TYR A 472 -13.65 6.50 -16.02
C TYR A 472 -13.40 7.65 -15.04
N ARG A 473 -14.46 8.27 -14.55
CA ARG A 473 -14.40 9.26 -13.46
C ARG A 473 -14.06 8.57 -12.14
N THR A 474 -14.64 7.40 -11.90
CA THR A 474 -14.62 6.65 -10.63
C THR A 474 -13.68 5.45 -10.63
N ASP A 475 -12.72 5.40 -11.56
CA ASP A 475 -11.72 4.35 -11.68
C ASP A 475 -10.52 4.87 -12.46
N PHE A 476 -9.32 4.31 -12.30
CA PHE A 476 -8.12 4.83 -12.96
C PHE A 476 -7.96 4.43 -14.43
N HIS A 477 -8.70 3.42 -14.90
CA HIS A 477 -8.54 2.93 -16.26
C HIS A 477 -9.19 3.85 -17.29
N TRP A 478 -8.75 3.69 -18.55
CA TRP A 478 -9.52 4.16 -19.67
C TRP A 478 -10.90 3.46 -19.74
N THR A 479 -11.87 4.11 -20.37
CA THR A 479 -13.11 3.46 -20.78
C THR A 479 -12.84 2.51 -21.96
N TYR A 480 -13.79 1.65 -22.31
CA TYR A 480 -13.66 0.82 -23.51
C TYR A 480 -13.54 1.65 -24.80
N TYR A 481 -14.07 2.88 -24.81
CA TYR A 481 -13.84 3.81 -25.91
C TYR A 481 -12.39 4.34 -25.93
N GLY A 482 -11.83 4.69 -24.77
CA GLY A 482 -10.40 5.00 -24.67
C GLY A 482 -9.50 3.83 -25.08
N ALA A 483 -9.86 2.61 -24.67
CA ALA A 483 -9.18 1.37 -25.08
C ALA A 483 -9.26 1.15 -26.60
N TYR A 484 -10.40 1.43 -27.22
CA TYR A 484 -10.57 1.36 -28.68
C TYR A 484 -9.67 2.37 -29.42
N VAL A 485 -9.53 3.59 -28.90
CA VAL A 485 -8.59 4.60 -29.43
C VAL A 485 -7.15 4.10 -29.33
N ALA A 486 -6.76 3.52 -28.17
CA ALA A 486 -5.43 2.95 -27.97
C ALA A 486 -5.15 1.77 -28.93
N TYR A 487 -6.10 0.84 -29.05
CA TYR A 487 -6.05 -0.28 -30.00
C TYR A 487 -5.76 0.19 -31.42
N ARG A 488 -6.49 1.20 -31.89
CA ARG A 488 -6.31 1.75 -33.23
C ARG A 488 -4.91 2.32 -33.44
N ALA A 489 -4.39 3.07 -32.47
CA ALA A 489 -3.05 3.64 -32.55
C ALA A 489 -1.96 2.56 -32.57
N ILE A 490 -2.11 1.52 -31.75
CA ILE A 490 -1.19 0.37 -31.75
C ILE A 490 -1.23 -0.36 -33.09
N LEU A 491 -2.43 -0.59 -33.65
CA LEU A 491 -2.59 -1.25 -34.95
C LEU A 491 -1.98 -0.44 -36.10
N GLU A 492 -2.09 0.89 -36.05
CA GLU A 492 -1.45 1.79 -37.01
C GLU A 492 0.08 1.66 -36.95
N GLU A 493 0.68 1.60 -35.76
CA GLU A 493 2.13 1.40 -35.64
C GLU A 493 2.56 -0.02 -36.07
N ILE A 494 1.76 -1.05 -35.77
CA ILE A 494 2.01 -2.41 -36.26
C ILE A 494 2.14 -2.40 -37.78
N ARG A 495 1.19 -1.80 -38.50
CA ARG A 495 1.22 -1.74 -39.97
C ARG A 495 2.41 -0.94 -40.50
N LYS A 496 2.78 0.13 -39.80
CA LYS A 496 3.90 0.99 -40.17
C LYS A 496 5.25 0.28 -39.99
N SER A 497 5.42 -0.41 -38.87
CA SER A 497 6.67 -1.11 -38.53
C SER A 497 6.80 -2.46 -39.23
N TYR A 498 5.67 -3.10 -39.52
CA TYR A 498 5.57 -4.43 -40.10
C TYR A 498 4.55 -4.47 -41.24
N PRO A 499 4.91 -3.97 -42.45
CA PRO A 499 3.98 -3.85 -43.58
C PRO A 499 3.39 -5.16 -44.10
N ALA A 500 3.88 -6.31 -43.61
CA ALA A 500 3.32 -7.62 -43.92
C ALA A 500 1.92 -7.83 -43.32
N TYR A 501 1.59 -7.15 -42.21
CA TYR A 501 0.25 -7.20 -41.61
C TYR A 501 -0.72 -6.29 -42.38
N ARG A 502 -1.83 -6.85 -42.85
CA ARG A 502 -2.90 -6.12 -43.56
C ARG A 502 -4.12 -5.85 -42.68
N MET A 503 -3.91 -5.83 -41.36
CA MET A 503 -4.97 -5.66 -40.36
C MET A 503 -5.58 -4.25 -40.43
N GLU A 504 -6.87 -4.17 -40.71
CA GLU A 504 -7.62 -2.92 -40.66
C GLU A 504 -8.34 -2.79 -39.32
N PRO A 505 -8.36 -1.60 -38.67
CA PRO A 505 -9.05 -1.44 -37.41
C PRO A 505 -10.54 -1.72 -37.56
N THR A 506 -11.11 -2.50 -36.66
CA THR A 506 -12.54 -2.81 -36.70
C THR A 506 -13.35 -1.52 -36.57
N PRO A 507 -14.28 -1.23 -37.51
CA PRO A 507 -15.09 -0.03 -37.46
C PRO A 507 -16.08 -0.08 -36.29
N LEU A 508 -16.39 1.06 -35.68
CA LEU A 508 -17.39 1.13 -34.60
C LEU A 508 -18.78 0.63 -35.04
N GLN A 509 -19.08 0.71 -36.34
CA GLN A 509 -20.34 0.24 -36.92
C GLN A 509 -20.51 -1.28 -36.82
N ASP A 510 -19.43 -2.04 -36.65
CA ASP A 510 -19.48 -3.50 -36.41
C ASP A 510 -20.00 -3.83 -35.01
N PHE A 511 -20.17 -2.83 -34.15
CA PHE A 511 -20.70 -2.99 -32.80
C PHE A 511 -22.09 -2.34 -32.65
N SER A 512 -22.90 -2.94 -31.78
CA SER A 512 -24.01 -2.30 -31.09
C SER A 512 -23.51 -1.89 -29.71
N ILE A 513 -23.40 -0.58 -29.46
CA ILE A 513 -22.82 -0.05 -28.23
C ILE A 513 -23.95 0.21 -27.23
N ALA A 514 -23.94 -0.53 -26.12
CA ALA A 514 -24.83 -0.27 -24.99
C ALA A 514 -24.13 0.66 -23.99
N ALA A 515 -24.83 1.69 -23.53
CA ALA A 515 -24.32 2.65 -22.55
C ALA A 515 -25.14 2.57 -21.25
N ARG A 516 -24.44 2.45 -20.12
CA ARG A 516 -25.01 2.62 -18.77
C ARG A 516 -24.47 3.88 -18.15
N HIS A 517 -25.35 4.81 -17.77
CA HIS A 517 -24.97 6.11 -17.19
C HIS A 517 -25.01 6.14 -15.66
N ASP A 518 -25.38 5.02 -15.06
CA ASP A 518 -25.51 4.77 -13.62
C ASP A 518 -24.37 3.85 -13.14
N TRP A 519 -23.18 3.99 -13.72
CA TRP A 519 -22.03 3.15 -13.38
C TRP A 519 -21.07 3.86 -12.43
N ALA A 520 -20.47 3.07 -11.54
CA ALA A 520 -19.23 3.40 -10.86
C ALA A 520 -18.49 2.10 -10.56
N HIS A 521 -17.16 2.20 -10.44
CA HIS A 521 -16.37 1.04 -10.06
C HIS A 521 -16.58 0.72 -8.57
N GLU A 522 -17.29 -0.37 -8.28
CA GLU A 522 -17.74 -0.73 -6.93
C GLU A 522 -16.60 -0.80 -5.91
N LEU A 523 -15.54 -1.55 -6.24
CA LEU A 523 -14.38 -1.68 -5.35
C LEU A 523 -13.63 -0.37 -5.13
N PHE A 524 -13.56 0.49 -6.14
CA PHE A 524 -12.86 1.78 -6.06
C PHE A 524 -13.61 2.73 -5.12
N ILE A 525 -14.91 2.91 -5.34
CA ILE A 525 -15.74 3.78 -4.51
C ILE A 525 -15.85 3.26 -3.08
N SER A 526 -15.98 1.94 -2.92
CA SER A 526 -16.00 1.31 -1.59
C SER A 526 -14.67 1.51 -0.85
N ALA A 527 -13.54 1.49 -1.55
CA ALA A 527 -12.22 1.75 -0.95
C ALA A 527 -12.07 3.20 -0.45
N LEU A 528 -12.83 4.15 -1.02
CA LEU A 528 -12.96 5.52 -0.50
C LEU A 528 -13.87 5.62 0.72
N GLY A 529 -14.53 4.53 1.12
CA GLY A 529 -15.55 4.52 2.17
C GLY A 529 -16.91 5.04 1.71
N LEU A 530 -17.12 5.26 0.41
CA LEU A 530 -18.36 5.77 -0.14
C LEU A 530 -19.28 4.65 -0.65
N ASP A 531 -20.58 4.95 -0.77
CA ASP A 531 -21.57 4.07 -1.39
C ASP A 531 -21.49 4.14 -2.93
N PRO A 532 -21.19 3.03 -3.63
CA PRO A 532 -21.13 2.98 -5.09
C PRO A 532 -22.42 3.41 -5.80
N GLN A 533 -23.59 3.06 -5.26
CA GLN A 533 -24.87 3.40 -5.89
C GLN A 533 -25.11 4.92 -5.86
N LYS A 534 -24.77 5.57 -4.74
CA LYS A 534 -24.90 7.02 -4.59
C LYS A 534 -23.86 7.82 -5.38
N ASN A 535 -22.77 7.17 -5.80
CA ASN A 535 -21.65 7.79 -6.51
C ASN A 535 -21.49 7.25 -7.95
N SER A 536 -22.59 6.76 -8.53
CA SER A 536 -22.69 6.21 -9.89
C SER A 536 -22.75 7.30 -10.97
N ASN A 537 -21.68 8.09 -11.09
CA ASN A 537 -21.63 9.28 -11.97
C ASN A 537 -20.87 9.05 -13.29
N ASP A 538 -20.74 7.80 -13.72
CA ASP A 538 -19.90 7.41 -14.83
C ASP A 538 -20.69 6.70 -15.95
N THR A 539 -20.10 6.65 -17.14
CA THR A 539 -20.69 5.98 -18.29
C THR A 539 -19.88 4.75 -18.67
N TYR A 540 -20.51 3.59 -18.55
CA TYR A 540 -19.94 2.31 -18.93
C TYR A 540 -20.45 1.88 -20.30
N LEU A 541 -19.53 1.54 -21.19
CA LEU A 541 -19.85 1.13 -22.55
C LEU A 541 -19.55 -0.36 -22.73
N THR A 542 -20.53 -1.08 -23.26
CA THR A 542 -20.38 -2.47 -23.71
C THR A 542 -20.47 -2.51 -25.23
N PHE A 543 -19.46 -3.09 -25.87
CA PHE A 543 -19.38 -3.20 -27.33
C PHE A 543 -19.87 -4.58 -27.77
N MET A 544 -21.14 -4.69 -28.14
CA MET A 544 -21.73 -5.95 -28.58
C MET A 544 -21.49 -6.16 -30.08
N PRO A 545 -20.82 -7.24 -30.52
CA PRO A 545 -20.63 -7.51 -31.94
C PRO A 545 -21.96 -7.62 -32.68
N ARG A 546 -22.10 -6.94 -33.82
CA ARG A 546 -23.25 -7.13 -34.71
C ARG A 546 -23.12 -8.43 -35.48
N ALA A 547 -24.25 -9.07 -35.77
CA ALA A 547 -24.29 -10.26 -36.62
C ALA A 547 -23.59 -9.99 -37.96
N GLY A 548 -22.75 -10.92 -38.38
CA GLY A 548 -21.94 -10.81 -39.61
C GLY A 548 -20.58 -10.10 -39.43
N SER A 549 -20.37 -9.34 -38.34
CA SER A 549 -19.04 -8.77 -38.03
C SER A 549 -17.99 -9.86 -37.79
N VAL A 550 -16.70 -9.51 -37.85
CA VAL A 550 -15.60 -10.43 -37.51
C VAL A 550 -15.75 -10.93 -36.07
N HIS A 551 -16.04 -10.02 -35.14
CA HIS A 551 -16.18 -10.34 -33.72
C HIS A 551 -17.35 -11.29 -33.39
N ALA A 552 -18.40 -11.32 -34.21
CA ALA A 552 -19.54 -12.22 -33.99
C ALA A 552 -19.21 -13.71 -34.21
N SER A 553 -18.07 -14.05 -34.85
CA SER A 553 -17.64 -15.43 -35.03
C SER A 553 -16.56 -15.89 -34.05
N ILE A 554 -16.19 -15.06 -33.09
CA ILE A 554 -15.13 -15.37 -32.13
C ILE A 554 -15.72 -16.27 -31.05
N SER A 555 -15.14 -17.45 -30.87
CA SER A 555 -15.56 -18.36 -29.80
C SER A 555 -15.06 -17.85 -28.45
N ASN A 556 -15.81 -18.15 -27.38
CA ASN A 556 -15.53 -17.68 -26.01
C ASN A 556 -15.55 -16.16 -25.82
N PHE A 557 -16.03 -15.40 -26.80
CA PHE A 557 -16.61 -14.08 -26.52
C PHE A 557 -17.82 -14.34 -25.62
N GLY A 558 -17.78 -13.90 -24.35
CA GLY A 558 -18.92 -14.06 -23.44
C GLY A 558 -20.19 -13.46 -24.04
N THR A 559 -21.35 -13.79 -23.45
CA THR A 559 -22.68 -13.48 -24.00
C THR A 559 -23.00 -11.99 -24.18
N ARG A 560 -22.09 -11.08 -23.80
CA ARG A 560 -22.32 -9.63 -23.73
C ARG A 560 -21.35 -8.75 -24.54
N GLY A 561 -20.38 -9.30 -25.28
CA GLY A 561 -19.51 -8.51 -26.18
C GLY A 561 -18.12 -8.20 -25.62
N ILE A 562 -17.57 -7.00 -25.84
CA ILE A 562 -16.32 -6.52 -25.21
C ILE A 562 -16.69 -5.60 -24.05
N ASP A 563 -16.55 -6.13 -22.84
CA ASP A 563 -16.61 -5.42 -21.56
C ASP A 563 -15.82 -6.19 -20.46
N ASP A 564 -15.87 -5.74 -19.21
CA ASP A 564 -15.09 -6.32 -18.09
C ASP A 564 -15.67 -7.66 -17.64
N TYR A 565 -16.92 -7.96 -17.99
CA TYR A 565 -17.70 -9.11 -17.51
C TYR A 565 -17.92 -10.18 -18.58
N SER A 566 -17.55 -9.90 -19.82
CA SER A 566 -17.78 -10.78 -20.97
C SER A 566 -16.50 -11.40 -21.53
N LEU A 567 -15.32 -10.81 -21.25
CA LEU A 567 -14.06 -11.43 -21.61
C LEU A 567 -13.81 -12.66 -20.69
N PRO A 568 -13.28 -13.76 -21.24
CA PRO A 568 -13.07 -14.98 -20.47
C PRO A 568 -12.12 -14.71 -19.31
N ASP A 569 -12.41 -15.32 -18.16
CA ASP A 569 -11.51 -15.29 -17.01
C ASP A 569 -10.16 -15.91 -17.37
N PRO A 570 -9.05 -15.43 -16.78
CA PRO A 570 -7.75 -16.08 -16.95
C PRO A 570 -7.83 -17.53 -16.49
N VAL A 571 -7.34 -18.45 -17.31
CA VAL A 571 -7.25 -19.87 -16.99
C VAL A 571 -5.82 -20.16 -16.50
N ALA A 572 -5.72 -20.91 -15.41
CA ALA A 572 -4.45 -21.42 -14.91
C ALA A 572 -3.91 -22.48 -15.87
N ASN A 573 -2.86 -22.13 -16.61
CA ASN A 573 -2.20 -22.97 -17.59
C ASN A 573 -0.89 -23.48 -16.99
N ASN A 574 -0.71 -24.80 -16.97
CA ASN A 574 0.57 -25.40 -16.64
C ASN A 574 1.40 -25.56 -17.92
N ILE A 575 2.43 -24.74 -18.06
CA ILE A 575 3.34 -24.75 -19.20
C ILE A 575 4.73 -25.08 -18.67
N GLU A 576 5.26 -26.22 -19.11
CA GLU A 576 6.60 -26.70 -18.70
C GLU A 576 6.79 -26.77 -17.16
N GLY A 577 5.72 -27.13 -16.43
CA GLY A 577 5.75 -27.27 -14.97
C GLY A 577 5.55 -25.95 -14.20
N GLN A 578 5.34 -24.83 -14.90
CA GLN A 578 5.06 -23.53 -14.30
C GLN A 578 3.61 -23.10 -14.58
N GLN A 579 2.99 -22.46 -13.58
CA GLN A 579 1.62 -21.96 -13.67
C GLN A 579 1.60 -20.55 -14.25
N PHE A 580 0.76 -20.33 -15.27
CA PHE A 580 0.52 -19.04 -15.90
C PHE A 580 -0.98 -18.78 -16.01
N ASN A 581 -1.42 -17.58 -15.61
CA ASN A 581 -2.80 -17.15 -15.78
C ASN A 581 -2.94 -16.42 -17.12
N LEU A 582 -3.51 -17.10 -18.12
CA LEU A 582 -3.63 -16.60 -19.50
C LEU A 582 -5.11 -16.51 -19.89
N ARG A 583 -5.48 -15.46 -20.63
CA ARG A 583 -6.78 -15.39 -21.32
C ARG A 583 -6.58 -15.71 -22.78
N GLU A 584 -7.50 -16.48 -23.37
CA GLU A 584 -7.42 -16.88 -24.78
C GLU A 584 -8.73 -16.62 -25.51
N LEU A 585 -8.61 -16.13 -26.74
CA LEU A 585 -9.72 -16.00 -27.69
C LEU A 585 -9.32 -16.64 -29.01
N GLU A 586 -10.28 -17.32 -29.64
CA GLU A 586 -10.07 -17.99 -30.93
C GLU A 586 -11.00 -17.40 -31.99
N ASN A 587 -10.42 -17.05 -33.14
CA ASN A 587 -11.13 -16.49 -34.27
C ASN A 587 -10.65 -17.14 -35.57
N PRO A 588 -11.36 -18.14 -36.12
CA PRO A 588 -10.88 -18.87 -37.30
C PRO A 588 -10.67 -17.98 -38.54
N ARG A 589 -11.19 -16.74 -38.54
CA ARG A 589 -11.05 -15.76 -39.62
C ARG A 589 -9.89 -14.77 -39.44
N GLY A 590 -9.15 -14.85 -38.34
CA GLY A 590 -8.02 -13.95 -38.08
C GLY A 590 -6.86 -14.13 -39.07
N GLU A 591 -6.20 -13.03 -39.42
CA GLU A 591 -5.08 -12.99 -40.37
C GLU A 591 -3.80 -13.58 -39.77
N ALA A 592 -3.40 -13.12 -38.58
CA ALA A 592 -2.27 -13.69 -37.85
C ALA A 592 -2.63 -15.06 -37.25
N ASN A 593 -1.65 -15.94 -37.10
CA ASN A 593 -1.81 -17.20 -36.37
C ASN A 593 -2.01 -16.92 -34.87
N THR A 594 -1.05 -16.23 -34.23
CA THR A 594 -1.11 -15.95 -32.80
C THR A 594 -0.63 -14.53 -32.51
N ILE A 595 -1.44 -13.74 -31.80
CA ILE A 595 -1.05 -12.44 -31.22
C ILE A 595 -1.00 -12.58 -29.71
N PHE A 596 0.12 -12.16 -29.11
CA PHE A 596 0.32 -12.07 -27.67
C PHE A 596 0.17 -10.62 -27.21
N ILE A 597 -0.67 -10.38 -26.22
CA ILE A 597 -0.85 -9.08 -25.57
C ILE A 597 -0.38 -9.21 -24.14
N VAL A 598 0.68 -8.49 -23.80
CA VAL A 598 1.36 -8.59 -22.51
C VAL A 598 1.36 -7.23 -21.86
N GLY A 599 0.80 -7.09 -20.66
CA GLY A 599 0.76 -5.81 -19.99
C GLY A 599 0.01 -5.85 -18.67
N ASP A 600 -0.54 -4.71 -18.28
CA ASP A 600 -1.37 -4.59 -17.09
C ASP A 600 -2.87 -4.60 -17.41
N SER A 601 -3.70 -4.20 -16.45
CA SER A 601 -5.16 -4.16 -16.61
C SER A 601 -5.66 -3.15 -17.65
N PHE A 602 -4.82 -2.21 -18.11
CA PHE A 602 -5.12 -1.37 -19.26
C PHE A 602 -5.17 -2.22 -20.54
N SER A 603 -4.17 -3.08 -20.76
CA SER A 603 -4.12 -3.98 -21.93
C SER A 603 -5.31 -4.93 -22.02
N GLU A 604 -5.84 -5.37 -20.88
CA GLU A 604 -7.01 -6.25 -20.82
C GLU A 604 -8.25 -5.62 -21.47
N LYS A 605 -8.40 -4.29 -21.42
CA LYS A 605 -9.59 -3.60 -21.96
C LYS A 605 -9.60 -3.50 -23.48
N TYR A 606 -8.45 -3.57 -24.16
CA TYR A 606 -8.42 -3.62 -25.62
C TYR A 606 -8.17 -5.01 -26.21
N PHE A 607 -7.90 -6.01 -25.35
CA PHE A 607 -7.66 -7.40 -25.76
C PHE A 607 -8.73 -7.93 -26.72
N GLY A 608 -10.01 -7.66 -26.41
CA GLY A 608 -11.13 -8.06 -27.25
C GLY A 608 -11.07 -7.51 -28.68
N PHE A 609 -10.56 -6.28 -28.90
CA PHE A 609 -10.49 -5.69 -30.24
C PHE A 609 -9.40 -6.31 -31.12
N PHE A 610 -8.30 -6.78 -30.52
CA PHE A 610 -7.25 -7.48 -31.25
C PHE A 610 -7.61 -8.89 -31.66
N SER A 611 -8.61 -9.50 -31.02
CA SER A 611 -9.09 -10.84 -31.38
C SER A 611 -9.68 -10.94 -32.79
N ALA A 612 -10.06 -9.80 -33.40
CA ALA A 612 -10.42 -9.76 -34.81
C ALA A 612 -9.27 -10.14 -35.76
N HIS A 613 -8.02 -10.00 -35.31
CA HIS A 613 -6.84 -10.00 -36.18
C HIS A 613 -6.01 -11.27 -36.13
N ALA A 614 -6.30 -12.19 -35.20
CA ALA A 614 -5.55 -13.42 -35.06
C ALA A 614 -6.43 -14.65 -34.87
N LYS A 615 -5.98 -15.80 -35.36
CA LYS A 615 -6.61 -17.10 -35.11
C LYS A 615 -6.64 -17.43 -33.63
N LYS A 616 -5.58 -17.05 -32.92
CA LYS A 616 -5.48 -17.11 -31.47
C LYS A 616 -4.96 -15.79 -30.92
N SER A 617 -5.70 -15.18 -30.01
CA SER A 617 -5.24 -14.04 -29.22
C SER A 617 -5.05 -14.47 -27.78
N VAL A 618 -3.88 -14.20 -27.21
CA VAL A 618 -3.55 -14.57 -25.84
C VAL A 618 -3.17 -13.31 -25.08
N ALA A 619 -3.85 -13.06 -23.96
CA ALA A 619 -3.47 -12.02 -23.02
C ALA A 619 -2.75 -12.63 -21.81
N TYR A 620 -1.60 -12.05 -21.47
CA TYR A 620 -0.81 -12.41 -20.31
C TYR A 620 -0.55 -11.17 -19.47
N ARG A 621 -1.06 -11.16 -18.24
CA ARG A 621 -0.83 -10.04 -17.32
C ARG A 621 0.57 -10.15 -16.72
N SER A 622 1.49 -9.37 -17.27
CA SER A 622 2.81 -9.15 -16.68
C SER A 622 3.37 -7.83 -17.20
N VAL A 623 3.93 -7.03 -16.30
CA VAL A 623 4.36 -5.67 -16.60
C VAL A 623 5.88 -5.60 -16.63
N TYR A 624 6.52 -6.23 -15.64
CA TYR A 624 7.97 -6.26 -15.49
C TYR A 624 8.55 -7.58 -15.93
N ARG A 625 7.94 -8.70 -15.54
CA ARG A 625 8.59 -10.01 -15.70
C ARG A 625 8.55 -10.46 -17.16
N PHE A 626 9.72 -10.68 -17.75
CA PHE A 626 9.83 -11.29 -19.07
C PHE A 626 10.18 -12.78 -18.94
N VAL A 627 9.16 -13.61 -18.73
CA VAL A 627 9.35 -15.08 -18.68
C VAL A 627 9.31 -15.64 -20.10
N THR A 628 10.37 -16.33 -20.52
CA THR A 628 10.54 -16.78 -21.92
C THR A 628 9.65 -17.97 -22.30
N ILE A 629 9.19 -18.76 -21.31
CA ILE A 629 8.43 -20.01 -21.53
C ILE A 629 7.17 -19.79 -22.38
N PRO A 630 6.22 -18.89 -22.03
CA PRO A 630 5.01 -18.72 -22.84
C PRO A 630 5.30 -18.34 -24.30
N TYR A 631 6.33 -17.52 -24.55
CA TYR A 631 6.69 -17.13 -25.91
C TYR A 631 7.23 -18.31 -26.73
N ASN A 632 8.03 -19.18 -26.12
CA ASN A 632 8.53 -20.37 -26.81
C ASN A 632 7.40 -21.38 -27.07
N THR A 633 6.51 -21.60 -26.11
CA THR A 633 5.41 -22.57 -26.23
C THR A 633 4.38 -22.14 -27.27
N TYR A 634 3.97 -20.87 -27.26
CA TYR A 634 2.94 -20.37 -28.18
C TYR A 634 3.49 -19.90 -29.52
N SER A 635 4.78 -19.57 -29.58
CA SER A 635 5.46 -19.04 -30.77
C SER A 635 4.61 -17.97 -31.50
N PRO A 636 4.23 -16.87 -30.80
CA PRO A 636 3.38 -15.85 -31.38
C PRO A 636 4.02 -15.22 -32.61
N GLN A 637 3.21 -14.81 -33.59
CA GLN A 637 3.72 -14.03 -34.72
C GLN A 637 4.03 -12.60 -34.31
N LEU A 638 3.22 -12.05 -33.40
CA LEU A 638 3.33 -10.68 -32.92
C LEU A 638 3.13 -10.63 -31.40
N VAL A 639 4.00 -9.91 -30.71
CA VAL A 639 3.88 -9.54 -29.30
C VAL A 639 3.63 -8.04 -29.19
N ILE A 640 2.55 -7.68 -28.53
CA ILE A 640 2.22 -6.31 -28.12
C ILE A 640 2.48 -6.24 -26.63
N GLN A 641 3.55 -5.56 -26.23
CA GLN A 641 3.80 -5.27 -24.83
C GLN A 641 3.31 -3.87 -24.48
N GLU A 642 2.46 -3.77 -23.48
CA GLU A 642 1.95 -2.51 -22.95
C GLU A 642 2.40 -2.29 -21.51
N MET A 643 2.60 -1.03 -21.15
CA MET A 643 2.90 -0.62 -19.79
C MET A 643 2.23 0.72 -19.45
N PHE A 644 1.44 0.73 -18.38
CA PHE A 644 0.94 1.95 -17.78
C PHE A 644 2.07 2.75 -17.14
N ASN A 645 2.07 4.06 -17.33
CA ASN A 645 3.17 4.94 -16.92
C ASN A 645 3.52 4.89 -15.43
N MET A 646 2.60 4.46 -14.57
CA MET A 646 2.88 4.22 -13.15
C MET A 646 4.06 3.27 -12.92
N TYR A 647 4.25 2.30 -13.82
CA TYR A 647 5.35 1.35 -13.74
C TYR A 647 6.70 1.95 -14.20
N LEU A 648 6.74 3.20 -14.67
CA LEU A 648 8.00 3.93 -14.83
C LEU A 648 8.56 4.42 -13.48
N LEU A 649 7.80 4.29 -12.38
CA LEU A 649 8.28 4.68 -11.06
C LEU A 649 9.31 3.72 -10.47
N GLN A 650 9.39 2.50 -11.01
CA GLN A 650 10.41 1.52 -10.63
C GLN A 650 11.54 1.46 -11.66
N LYS A 651 12.64 0.81 -11.27
CA LYS A 651 13.73 0.49 -12.19
C LYS A 651 13.26 -0.55 -13.22
N PRO A 652 13.80 -0.54 -14.44
CA PRO A 652 13.54 -1.61 -15.40
C PRO A 652 13.98 -2.96 -14.80
N PRO A 653 13.25 -4.04 -15.09
CA PRO A 653 13.57 -5.36 -14.59
C PRO A 653 14.75 -5.95 -15.35
N TYR A 654 15.49 -6.85 -14.69
CA TYR A 654 16.52 -7.63 -15.36
C TYR A 654 15.87 -8.74 -16.18
N ASN A 655 16.09 -8.70 -17.50
CA ASN A 655 15.66 -9.79 -18.37
C ASN A 655 16.51 -11.07 -18.12
N PRO A 656 15.95 -12.26 -18.41
CA PRO A 656 16.70 -13.51 -18.36
C PRO A 656 18.00 -13.46 -19.17
N LYS A 657 19.01 -14.23 -18.75
CA LYS A 657 20.37 -14.16 -19.31
C LYS A 657 20.38 -14.41 -20.83
N GLU A 658 19.54 -15.31 -21.31
CA GLU A 658 19.36 -15.62 -22.72
C GLU A 658 18.74 -14.47 -23.52
N VAL A 659 17.89 -13.65 -22.90
CA VAL A 659 17.28 -12.46 -23.51
C VAL A 659 18.31 -11.34 -23.61
N ARG A 660 19.09 -11.12 -22.55
CA ARG A 660 20.18 -10.12 -22.54
C ARG A 660 21.24 -10.39 -23.60
N ARG A 661 21.64 -11.66 -23.76
CA ARG A 661 22.60 -12.09 -24.78
C ARG A 661 22.14 -11.82 -26.21
N ALA A 662 20.82 -11.79 -26.46
CA ALA A 662 20.30 -11.57 -27.80
C ALA A 662 20.62 -10.17 -28.32
N ARG A 663 20.55 -9.14 -27.47
CA ARG A 663 20.94 -7.76 -27.82
C ARG A 663 22.44 -7.68 -28.12
N VAL A 664 23.28 -8.19 -27.23
CA VAL A 664 24.75 -8.20 -27.41
C VAL A 664 25.11 -8.84 -28.75
N ALA A 665 24.59 -10.05 -29.03
CA ALA A 665 24.83 -10.73 -30.29
C ALA A 665 24.35 -9.96 -31.53
N ALA A 666 23.24 -9.22 -31.42
CA ALA A 666 22.70 -8.41 -32.51
C ALA A 666 23.55 -7.16 -32.78
N LEU A 667 24.12 -6.55 -31.73
CA LEU A 667 24.97 -5.36 -31.85
C LEU A 667 26.41 -5.71 -32.26
N ASP A 668 26.92 -6.88 -31.88
CA ASP A 668 28.26 -7.39 -32.26
C ASP A 668 28.34 -7.91 -33.70
N GLY A 669 27.29 -7.75 -34.51
CA GLY A 669 27.21 -8.26 -35.87
C GLY A 669 27.31 -9.79 -35.96
N GLY A 670 26.97 -10.52 -34.89
CA GLY A 670 27.08 -11.97 -34.83
C GLY A 670 28.50 -12.54 -34.68
N THR A 671 29.51 -11.70 -34.38
CA THR A 671 30.92 -12.13 -34.29
C THR A 671 31.30 -12.83 -32.98
N GLY A 672 30.45 -12.76 -31.95
CA GLY A 672 30.66 -13.42 -30.66
C GLY A 672 31.76 -12.81 -29.78
N ARG A 673 32.25 -11.61 -30.09
CA ARG A 673 33.10 -10.84 -29.16
C ARG A 673 32.22 -10.13 -28.13
N PRO A 674 32.53 -10.17 -26.83
CA PRO A 674 31.77 -9.40 -25.85
C PRO A 674 32.05 -7.90 -25.98
N LEU A 675 30.98 -7.09 -26.12
CA LEU A 675 31.03 -5.64 -25.88
C LEU A 675 31.55 -5.40 -24.47
N THR A 676 32.60 -4.59 -24.35
CA THR A 676 33.14 -4.20 -23.04
C THR A 676 32.25 -3.16 -22.39
N THR A 677 32.26 -3.12 -21.06
CA THR A 677 31.40 -2.35 -20.13
C THR A 677 31.23 -0.85 -20.35
N ALA A 678 31.82 -0.27 -21.40
CA ALA A 678 31.71 1.14 -21.78
C ALA A 678 30.82 1.37 -23.03
N GLU A 679 30.28 0.31 -23.64
CA GLU A 679 29.31 0.33 -24.75
C GLU A 679 27.98 -0.30 -24.30
#